data_AF-A0A5C6D698-F1
#
_entry.id   AF-A0A5C6D698-F1
#
_cell.length_a   1.000
_cell.length_b   1.000
_cell.length_c   1.000
_cell.angle_alpha   90.00
_cell.angle_beta   90.00
_cell.angle_gamma   90.00
#
_symmetry.space_group_name_H-M   'P 1'
#
loop_
_entity.id
_entity.type
_entity.pdbx_description
1 polymer ?
#
loop_
_entity_poly.entity_id
_entity_poly.type
_entity_poly.pdbx_seq_one_letter_code
_entity_poly.pdbx_strand_id
1 'polypeptide(L)'
;MNANSIRFLTFLAVFVCVRYPPVLAEFSHPGIAHSSESIEFVKTKINAGEQPWSAAWEKLLGSRYGSLDWKPHPYPHVERGPYNDPNIGSSEFSEDAKAAYNHALCWALSGEEAHANKAAEIIDAWSETLESIENHDAKLLIGMSGYHFCIAAEILKHSWDQWPQPKQAQFALMLRDIWYPVIQDFYPSANGNWDASMMQVIMAMGVFLDDQGMFDRAKTYFLSGEGNGAIGNYFKESGQCQETGRDQGHTQMGLEYLANTCETAWIQGVDLYGALDNRLLKGFEYTAKYNLGFDVPYEPYESFEGRYHYDKISSDDRGRLRPMYERVLNHYHNRKGLDAPYTKQAALKLRSNPPERRGRRGRRSSSHLDTLMYANPPSEPLTFHKQVLTDQYFCDGINSADFNRDGKPDIVAGPYWYEGPEFTIKHEFYPAKTFPREPSPSDSMFSYTWDFNGDTWPDILVLGRVHLHPAVWYENPQGKNELWKQHFAFERVQGESPPFLDVDGDGKPEIVALWEQRWGLIQPVWSDPQQPWRFRPITLPGDWQRFHHGTGIGDVNGDGRFDLILNDGWWSQPADSNEAWTAHPVVFSEDKGGAQMFAYDVNGDGLSDVITALNAHGWGLAWFEQVRNNGEISFQKHPFMGDRDDETKYGVCFSQPHALALCDLDGDGLQDMVVGKRMWAHPPPKDIEPNAPPVLYWFRLQREKTGEAKFVPHFIDDQSGVGVQVTSADVTGDGRPDILTVSKKGSFLFVNQQP
;
A
#
# COMPACT_ATOMS: atom_id res chain seq x y z
N MET A 1 44.10 -41.38 -47.67
CA MET A 1 43.62 -42.72 -47.27
C MET A 1 44.24 -43.06 -45.94
N ASN A 2 43.46 -43.02 -44.86
CA ASN A 2 43.62 -43.85 -43.67
C ASN A 2 42.39 -43.60 -42.79
N ALA A 3 41.55 -44.63 -42.67
CA ALA A 3 40.34 -44.64 -41.89
C ALA A 3 40.70 -44.80 -40.40
N ASN A 4 40.27 -43.86 -39.58
CA ASN A 4 40.34 -43.97 -38.13
C ASN A 4 38.94 -44.18 -37.55
N SER A 5 38.87 -45.23 -36.75
CA SER A 5 37.78 -45.75 -35.94
C SER A 5 37.16 -44.68 -35.02
N ILE A 6 35.83 -44.59 -34.97
CA ILE A 6 35.11 -43.90 -33.90
C ILE A 6 34.17 -44.91 -33.22
N ARG A 7 34.46 -45.18 -31.95
CA ARG A 7 33.62 -45.95 -31.02
C ARG A 7 32.51 -45.05 -30.48
N PHE A 8 31.28 -45.55 -30.48
CA PHE A 8 30.15 -44.95 -29.79
C PHE A 8 30.38 -44.97 -28.26
N LEU A 9 30.30 -43.80 -27.63
CA LEU A 9 30.22 -43.62 -26.18
C LEU A 9 28.85 -43.03 -25.87
N THR A 10 27.96 -43.87 -25.33
CA THR A 10 26.67 -43.47 -24.80
C THR A 10 26.89 -42.78 -23.46
N PHE A 11 26.72 -41.46 -23.39
CA PHE A 11 26.67 -40.73 -22.12
C PHE A 11 25.27 -40.86 -21.51
N LEU A 12 25.17 -41.65 -20.45
CA LEU A 12 23.99 -41.68 -19.58
C LEU A 12 24.11 -40.50 -18.60
N ALA A 13 23.40 -39.40 -18.86
CA ALA A 13 23.30 -38.29 -17.92
C ALA A 13 22.40 -38.72 -16.75
N VAL A 14 23.01 -39.08 -15.62
CA VAL A 14 22.31 -39.23 -14.34
C VAL A 14 22.05 -37.82 -13.80
N PHE A 15 20.81 -37.35 -13.92
CA PHE A 15 20.33 -36.20 -13.15
C PHE A 15 20.29 -36.62 -11.68
N VAL A 16 21.33 -36.27 -10.92
CA VAL A 16 21.22 -36.22 -9.46
C VAL A 16 20.40 -34.97 -9.14
N CYS A 17 19.10 -35.15 -8.89
CA CYS A 17 18.31 -34.13 -8.21
C CYS A 17 18.91 -33.95 -6.81
N VAL A 18 19.83 -32.99 -6.66
CA VAL A 18 20.11 -32.41 -5.36
C VAL A 18 18.84 -31.66 -4.97
N ARG A 19 17.99 -32.31 -4.17
CA ARG A 19 16.96 -31.57 -3.42
C ARG A 19 17.72 -30.67 -2.47
N TYR A 20 17.77 -29.38 -2.76
CA TYR A 20 18.04 -28.40 -1.71
C TYR A 20 17.00 -28.64 -0.61
N PRO A 21 17.39 -28.76 0.67
CA PRO A 21 16.41 -28.68 1.73
C PRO A 21 15.65 -27.36 1.55
N PRO A 22 14.33 -27.31 1.81
CA PRO A 22 13.64 -26.03 1.85
C PRO A 22 14.40 -25.13 2.82
N VAL A 23 14.79 -23.95 2.36
CA VAL A 23 15.26 -22.89 3.25
C VAL A 23 14.09 -22.66 4.20
N LEU A 24 14.27 -22.98 5.48
CA LEU A 24 13.33 -22.60 6.52
C LEU A 24 13.18 -21.08 6.41
N ALA A 25 11.95 -20.59 6.26
CA ALA A 25 11.72 -19.15 6.32
C ALA A 25 12.23 -18.66 7.68
N GLU A 26 13.10 -17.66 7.67
CA GLU A 26 13.59 -17.01 8.89
C GLU A 26 12.43 -16.18 9.47
N PHE A 27 12.14 -16.33 10.76
CA PHE A 27 11.10 -15.53 11.41
C PHE A 27 11.53 -14.06 11.45
N SER A 28 10.55 -13.16 11.31
CA SER A 28 10.74 -11.71 11.51
C SER A 28 10.66 -11.40 13.00
N HIS A 29 11.61 -10.60 13.50
CA HIS A 29 11.74 -10.29 14.93
C HIS A 29 11.93 -8.78 15.22
N PRO A 30 11.35 -8.27 16.32
CA PRO A 30 10.28 -8.91 17.09
C PRO A 30 9.05 -9.16 16.19
N GLY A 31 8.33 -10.27 16.38
CA GLY A 31 7.27 -10.62 15.43
C GLY A 31 6.06 -11.37 15.96
N ILE A 32 5.77 -11.24 17.27
CA ILE A 32 4.59 -11.86 17.87
C ILE A 32 3.36 -10.96 17.78
N ALA A 33 3.39 -9.77 18.40
CA ALA A 33 2.28 -8.82 18.37
C ALA A 33 2.66 -7.49 17.71
N HIS A 34 3.97 -7.18 17.68
CA HIS A 34 4.54 -5.91 17.24
C HIS A 34 5.79 -6.22 16.41
N SER A 35 5.93 -5.53 15.28
CA SER A 35 7.15 -5.55 14.48
C SER A 35 8.04 -4.34 14.79
N SER A 36 9.29 -4.36 14.32
CA SER A 36 10.19 -3.21 14.41
C SER A 36 9.55 -1.96 13.80
N GLU A 37 8.90 -2.11 12.64
CA GLU A 37 8.23 -1.04 11.90
C GLU A 37 7.03 -0.49 12.70
N SER A 38 6.21 -1.36 13.31
CA SER A 38 5.07 -0.90 14.10
C SER A 38 5.51 -0.15 15.36
N ILE A 39 6.62 -0.59 16.00
CA ILE A 39 7.20 0.09 17.16
C ILE A 39 7.71 1.48 16.74
N GLU A 40 8.44 1.59 15.63
CA GLU A 40 8.98 2.87 15.17
C GLU A 40 7.89 3.85 14.74
N PHE A 41 6.84 3.35 14.10
CA PHE A 41 5.65 4.14 13.79
C PHE A 41 5.05 4.76 15.06
N VAL A 42 4.80 3.96 16.09
CA VAL A 42 4.21 4.45 17.34
C VAL A 42 5.14 5.42 18.05
N LYS A 43 6.47 5.18 18.06
CA LYS A 43 7.46 6.12 18.60
C LYS A 43 7.36 7.48 17.93
N THR A 44 7.29 7.50 16.60
CA THR A 44 7.14 8.73 15.82
C THR A 44 5.88 9.49 16.23
N LYS A 45 4.74 8.79 16.35
CA LYS A 45 3.47 9.40 16.77
C LYS A 45 3.49 9.92 18.22
N ILE A 46 4.14 9.21 19.15
CA ILE A 46 4.33 9.67 20.53
C ILE A 46 5.20 10.93 20.56
N ASN A 47 6.33 10.93 19.86
CA ASN A 47 7.29 12.04 19.83
C ASN A 47 6.68 13.30 19.21
N ALA A 48 5.80 13.14 18.22
CA ALA A 48 5.06 14.23 17.59
C ALA A 48 3.89 14.77 18.45
N GLY A 49 3.54 14.12 19.57
CA GLY A 49 2.39 14.51 20.38
C GLY A 49 1.03 14.19 19.73
N GLU A 50 1.01 13.27 18.76
CA GLU A 50 -0.19 12.97 17.97
C GLU A 50 -1.22 12.16 18.76
N GLN A 51 -2.50 12.54 18.60
CA GLN A 51 -3.62 11.79 19.14
C GLN A 51 -4.08 10.72 18.15
N PRO A 52 -4.48 9.51 18.61
CA PRO A 52 -4.72 9.14 20.00
C PRO A 52 -3.49 8.55 20.73
N TRP A 53 -2.33 8.43 20.07
CA TRP A 53 -1.15 7.76 20.62
C TRP A 53 -0.64 8.40 21.89
N SER A 54 -0.50 9.73 21.96
CA SER A 54 0.01 10.39 23.17
C SER A 54 -0.88 10.16 24.39
N ALA A 55 -2.21 10.21 24.25
CA ALA A 55 -3.12 9.93 25.37
C ALA A 55 -3.10 8.44 25.77
N ALA A 56 -2.91 7.53 24.81
CA ALA A 56 -2.76 6.11 25.09
C ALA A 56 -1.42 5.81 25.79
N TRP A 57 -0.35 6.49 25.39
CA TRP A 57 0.98 6.44 26.02
C TRP A 57 0.97 6.93 27.46
N GLU A 58 0.34 8.08 27.74
CA GLU A 58 0.17 8.58 29.11
C GLU A 58 -0.60 7.59 30.01
N LYS A 59 -1.61 6.90 29.46
CA LYS A 59 -2.34 5.85 30.18
C LYS A 59 -1.49 4.62 30.46
N LEU A 60 -0.59 4.26 29.54
CA LEU A 60 0.38 3.18 29.74
C LEU A 60 1.36 3.56 30.86
N LEU A 61 1.95 4.75 30.81
CA LEU A 61 2.85 5.26 31.87
C LEU A 61 2.16 5.37 33.23
N GLY A 62 0.88 5.74 33.27
CA GLY A 62 0.07 5.80 34.48
C GLY A 62 -0.50 4.45 34.95
N SER A 63 -0.24 3.37 34.22
CA SER A 63 -0.71 2.02 34.56
C SER A 63 0.05 1.47 35.77
N ARG A 64 -0.65 0.81 36.70
CA ARG A 64 0.03 0.10 37.80
C ARG A 64 0.99 -1.00 37.30
N TYR A 65 0.72 -1.54 36.11
CA TYR A 65 1.54 -2.57 35.47
C TYR A 65 2.82 -2.01 34.85
N GLY A 66 2.92 -0.69 34.66
CA GLY A 66 4.14 -0.01 34.23
C GLY A 66 4.95 0.57 35.40
N SER A 67 4.55 0.32 36.65
CA SER A 67 5.25 0.88 37.82
C SER A 67 6.58 0.16 38.05
N LEU A 68 7.69 0.91 38.10
CA LEU A 68 9.01 0.36 38.43
C LEU A 68 9.10 -0.21 39.87
N ASP A 69 8.14 0.11 40.74
CA ASP A 69 8.01 -0.49 42.07
C ASP A 69 7.37 -1.89 42.04
N TRP A 70 6.89 -2.36 40.88
CA TRP A 70 6.31 -3.69 40.73
C TRP A 70 7.30 -4.77 41.20
N LYS A 71 6.77 -5.75 41.94
CA LYS A 71 7.52 -6.91 42.43
C LYS A 71 6.89 -8.17 41.85
N PRO A 72 7.65 -9.03 41.15
CA PRO A 72 7.13 -10.32 40.69
C PRO A 72 6.83 -11.24 41.88
N HIS A 73 5.81 -12.09 41.73
CA HIS A 73 5.37 -13.05 42.75
C HIS A 73 5.28 -14.47 42.18
N PRO A 74 6.44 -15.09 41.81
CA PRO A 74 6.43 -16.41 41.20
C PRO A 74 6.07 -17.53 42.18
N TYR A 75 5.44 -18.57 41.67
CA TYR A 75 5.09 -19.79 42.39
C TYR A 75 5.68 -21.01 41.69
N PRO A 76 6.24 -21.99 42.43
CA PRO A 76 6.76 -23.21 41.82
C PRO A 76 5.65 -24.12 41.30
N HIS A 77 4.55 -24.24 42.04
CA HIS A 77 3.37 -25.00 41.61
C HIS A 77 2.19 -24.06 41.53
N VAL A 78 1.70 -23.83 40.32
CA VAL A 78 0.53 -23.01 40.04
C VAL A 78 -0.66 -23.92 39.83
N GLU A 79 -1.75 -23.68 40.56
CA GLU A 79 -3.01 -24.39 40.37
C GLU A 79 -4.12 -23.42 40.01
N ARG A 80 -4.87 -23.78 38.97
CA ARG A 80 -6.11 -23.10 38.60
C ARG A 80 -7.25 -24.08 38.45
N GLY A 81 -8.11 -24.14 39.46
CA GLY A 81 -9.35 -24.90 39.36
C GLY A 81 -10.44 -24.16 38.57
N PRO A 82 -11.61 -24.80 38.36
CA PRO A 82 -12.73 -24.21 37.62
C PRO A 82 -13.13 -22.85 38.20
N TYR A 83 -13.32 -21.86 37.33
CA TYR A 83 -13.63 -20.47 37.73
C TYR A 83 -12.53 -19.83 38.58
N ASN A 84 -11.28 -20.30 38.46
CA ASN A 84 -10.14 -19.86 39.24
C ASN A 84 -10.30 -20.15 40.75
N ASP A 85 -10.79 -21.36 41.09
CA ASP A 85 -10.90 -21.87 42.46
C ASP A 85 -10.53 -23.37 42.51
N PRO A 86 -9.41 -23.77 43.16
CA PRO A 86 -8.47 -22.91 43.87
C PRO A 86 -7.69 -21.97 42.94
N ASN A 87 -7.20 -20.87 43.51
CA ASN A 87 -6.31 -19.90 42.88
C ASN A 87 -4.98 -19.88 43.64
N ILE A 88 -4.07 -20.77 43.26
CA ILE A 88 -2.73 -20.85 43.84
C ILE A 88 -1.76 -20.36 42.77
N GLY A 89 -1.23 -19.14 42.91
CA GLY A 89 -0.29 -18.53 41.95
C GLY A 89 -0.89 -18.11 40.59
N SER A 90 -2.11 -18.53 40.25
CA SER A 90 -2.74 -18.26 38.94
C SER A 90 -3.00 -16.77 38.69
N SER A 91 -3.44 -16.03 39.72
CA SER A 91 -3.65 -14.60 39.61
C SER A 91 -2.32 -13.86 39.49
N GLU A 92 -1.33 -14.25 40.29
CA GLU A 92 0.01 -13.69 40.28
C GLU A 92 0.66 -13.89 38.91
N PHE A 93 0.57 -15.10 38.33
CA PHE A 93 1.05 -15.40 36.98
C PHE A 93 0.40 -14.49 35.92
N SER A 94 -0.92 -14.30 35.99
CA SER A 94 -1.66 -13.47 35.04
C SER A 94 -1.32 -11.97 35.16
N GLU A 95 -1.02 -11.51 36.37
CA GLU A 95 -0.77 -10.11 36.68
C GLU A 95 0.68 -9.72 36.36
N ASP A 96 1.62 -10.61 36.66
CA ASP A 96 3.03 -10.47 36.27
C ASP A 96 3.20 -10.54 34.75
N ALA A 97 2.45 -11.38 34.04
CA ALA A 97 2.46 -11.41 32.57
C ALA A 97 2.08 -10.03 31.97
N LYS A 98 1.05 -9.38 32.51
CA LYS A 98 0.62 -8.04 32.08
C LYS A 98 1.69 -7.00 32.39
N ALA A 99 2.29 -7.07 33.59
CA ALA A 99 3.37 -6.18 33.99
C ALA A 99 4.59 -6.32 33.09
N ALA A 100 5.04 -7.54 32.81
CA ALA A 100 6.14 -7.81 31.88
C ALA A 100 5.88 -7.19 30.50
N TYR A 101 4.67 -7.38 29.95
CA TYR A 101 4.31 -6.79 28.66
C TYR A 101 4.24 -5.25 28.68
N ASN A 102 3.67 -4.65 29.73
CA ASN A 102 3.62 -3.19 29.86
C ASN A 102 5.03 -2.60 29.96
N HIS A 103 5.91 -3.21 30.75
CA HIS A 103 7.31 -2.80 30.87
C HIS A 103 8.07 -2.99 29.55
N ALA A 104 7.89 -4.09 28.84
CA ALA A 104 8.53 -4.31 27.54
C ALA A 104 8.10 -3.26 26.49
N LEU A 105 6.83 -2.87 26.46
CA LEU A 105 6.36 -1.77 25.61
C LEU A 105 6.91 -0.41 26.05
N CYS A 106 6.93 -0.13 27.36
CA CYS A 106 7.55 1.10 27.85
C CYS A 106 9.02 1.19 27.40
N TRP A 107 9.78 0.09 27.51
CA TRP A 107 11.14 0.01 26.98
C TRP A 107 11.18 0.30 25.49
N ALA A 108 10.45 -0.49 24.68
CA ALA A 108 10.53 -0.40 23.22
C ALA A 108 10.16 0.99 22.69
N LEU A 109 9.21 1.68 23.33
CA LEU A 109 8.69 2.97 22.88
C LEU A 109 9.46 4.19 23.44
N SER A 110 10.12 4.07 24.59
CA SER A 110 10.83 5.20 25.22
C SER A 110 12.35 5.08 25.21
N GLY A 111 12.89 3.87 25.10
CA GLY A 111 14.31 3.60 25.33
C GLY A 111 14.74 3.66 26.80
N GLU A 112 13.81 3.74 27.75
CA GLU A 112 14.14 3.78 29.19
C GLU A 112 14.50 2.39 29.73
N GLU A 113 15.80 2.11 29.84
CA GLU A 113 16.34 0.79 30.24
C GLU A 113 15.78 0.25 31.56
N ALA A 114 15.34 1.12 32.48
CA ALA A 114 14.73 0.69 33.74
C ALA A 114 13.50 -0.21 33.51
N HIS A 115 12.74 0.04 32.44
CA HIS A 115 11.60 -0.80 32.08
C HIS A 115 12.04 -2.14 31.45
N ALA A 116 13.11 -2.16 30.64
CA ALA A 116 13.67 -3.41 30.11
C ALA A 116 14.14 -4.34 31.24
N ASN A 117 14.89 -3.77 32.19
CA ASN A 117 15.34 -4.45 33.39
C ASN A 117 14.17 -5.02 34.20
N LYS A 118 13.09 -4.24 34.39
CA LYS A 118 11.91 -4.71 35.13
C LYS A 118 11.15 -5.83 34.40
N ALA A 119 11.01 -5.74 33.08
CA ALA A 119 10.40 -6.80 32.28
C ALA A 119 11.21 -8.10 32.39
N ALA A 120 12.54 -8.02 32.26
CA ALA A 120 13.44 -9.16 32.44
C ALA A 120 13.37 -9.73 33.86
N GLU A 121 13.37 -8.89 34.91
CA GLU A 121 13.21 -9.32 36.31
C GLU A 121 11.97 -10.19 36.51
N ILE A 122 10.84 -9.81 35.90
CA ILE A 122 9.58 -10.55 36.01
C ILE A 122 9.65 -11.88 35.25
N ILE A 123 10.14 -11.87 34.01
CA ILE A 123 10.26 -13.07 33.16
C ILE A 123 11.22 -14.08 33.79
N ASP A 124 12.39 -13.60 34.22
CA ASP A 124 13.44 -14.41 34.83
C ASP A 124 12.92 -15.06 36.13
N ALA A 125 12.26 -14.29 37.01
CA ALA A 125 11.71 -14.79 38.28
C ALA A 125 10.72 -15.96 38.09
N TRP A 126 9.86 -15.90 37.07
CA TRP A 126 8.96 -17.01 36.75
C TRP A 126 9.70 -18.18 36.11
N SER A 127 10.61 -17.93 35.17
CA SER A 127 11.38 -19.00 34.49
C SER A 127 12.31 -19.79 35.42
N GLU A 128 12.75 -19.18 36.53
CA GLU A 128 13.59 -19.81 37.55
C GLU A 128 12.79 -20.60 38.60
N THR A 129 11.53 -20.21 38.82
CA THR A 129 10.75 -20.71 39.93
C THR A 129 9.70 -21.73 39.50
N LEU A 130 9.03 -21.51 38.36
CA LEU A 130 7.90 -22.33 37.93
C LEU A 130 8.35 -23.76 37.63
N GLU A 131 7.68 -24.73 38.23
CA GLU A 131 7.90 -26.16 38.04
C GLU A 131 6.67 -26.84 37.41
N SER A 132 5.45 -26.41 37.74
CA SER A 132 4.22 -26.94 37.13
C SER A 132 3.05 -25.94 37.10
N ILE A 133 2.18 -26.10 36.10
CA ILE A 133 0.85 -25.46 36.03
C ILE A 133 -0.19 -26.57 35.87
N GLU A 134 -1.05 -26.71 36.85
CA GLU A 134 -1.93 -27.88 37.00
C GLU A 134 -3.40 -27.49 37.25
N ASN A 135 -4.24 -28.53 37.33
CA ASN A 135 -5.68 -28.48 37.56
C ASN A 135 -6.50 -28.10 36.29
N HIS A 136 -7.82 -28.09 36.39
CA HIS A 136 -8.75 -28.06 35.25
C HIS A 136 -8.52 -26.89 34.28
N ASP A 137 -8.27 -25.69 34.80
CA ASP A 137 -8.15 -24.46 34.00
C ASP A 137 -6.68 -24.14 33.63
N ALA A 138 -5.72 -25.06 33.85
CA ALA A 138 -4.29 -24.86 33.53
C ALA A 138 -4.07 -24.42 32.08
N LYS A 139 -4.70 -25.11 31.13
CA LYS A 139 -4.67 -24.80 29.69
C LYS A 139 -5.10 -23.36 29.41
N LEU A 140 -6.18 -22.94 30.06
CA LEU A 140 -6.72 -21.59 29.89
C LEU A 140 -5.81 -20.55 30.53
N LEU A 141 -5.21 -20.82 31.70
CA LEU A 141 -4.25 -19.89 32.32
C LEU A 141 -3.07 -19.59 31.40
N ILE A 142 -2.46 -20.65 30.84
CA ILE A 142 -1.36 -20.53 29.87
C ILE A 142 -1.87 -19.81 28.62
N GLY A 143 -2.98 -20.26 28.04
CA GLY A 143 -3.55 -19.68 26.82
C GLY A 143 -3.87 -18.18 26.92
N MET A 144 -4.21 -17.67 28.11
CA MET A 144 -4.52 -16.25 28.30
C MET A 144 -3.29 -15.41 28.68
N SER A 145 -2.41 -15.92 29.53
CA SER A 145 -1.33 -15.13 30.14
C SER A 145 0.01 -15.36 29.45
N GLY A 146 0.23 -16.55 28.90
CA GLY A 146 1.46 -16.92 28.21
C GLY A 146 1.75 -16.02 27.00
N TYR A 147 0.72 -15.55 26.29
CA TYR A 147 0.89 -14.66 25.14
C TYR A 147 1.59 -13.35 25.54
N HIS A 148 1.21 -12.73 26.67
CA HIS A 148 1.85 -11.51 27.16
C HIS A 148 3.32 -11.74 27.56
N PHE A 149 3.63 -12.87 28.19
CA PHE A 149 5.01 -13.23 28.50
C PHE A 149 5.84 -13.42 27.23
N CYS A 150 5.32 -14.14 26.23
CA CYS A 150 6.02 -14.33 24.96
C CYS A 150 6.26 -13.00 24.26
N ILE A 151 5.29 -12.08 24.19
CA ILE A 151 5.49 -10.74 23.62
C ILE A 151 6.60 -9.98 24.36
N ALA A 152 6.55 -9.99 25.69
CA ALA A 152 7.53 -9.27 26.50
C ALA A 152 8.95 -9.83 26.26
N ALA A 153 9.12 -11.15 26.32
CA ALA A 153 10.38 -11.83 26.06
C ALA A 153 10.89 -11.58 24.65
N GLU A 154 10.02 -11.65 23.65
CA GLU A 154 10.35 -11.41 22.24
C GLU A 154 10.89 -9.99 22.02
N ILE A 155 10.19 -8.98 22.55
CA ILE A 155 10.65 -7.59 22.47
C ILE A 155 12.04 -7.48 23.11
N LEU A 156 12.25 -8.01 24.33
CA LEU A 156 13.55 -7.91 24.99
C LEU A 156 14.66 -8.62 24.23
N LYS A 157 14.45 -9.88 23.81
CA LYS A 157 15.43 -10.71 23.09
C LYS A 157 15.98 -10.01 21.85
N HIS A 158 15.12 -9.26 21.15
CA HIS A 158 15.45 -8.68 19.85
C HIS A 158 15.62 -7.15 19.85
N SER A 159 15.40 -6.46 20.98
CA SER A 159 15.62 -5.00 21.09
C SER A 159 16.53 -4.58 22.24
N TRP A 160 16.89 -5.46 23.17
CA TRP A 160 17.73 -5.15 24.32
C TRP A 160 18.85 -6.19 24.50
N ASP A 161 20.08 -5.79 24.18
CA ASP A 161 21.27 -6.65 24.16
C ASP A 161 21.76 -7.09 25.55
N GLN A 162 21.25 -6.49 26.63
CA GLN A 162 21.65 -6.81 28.00
C GLN A 162 20.86 -7.96 28.64
N TRP A 163 19.81 -8.52 27.99
CA TRP A 163 19.12 -9.70 28.54
C TRP A 163 19.99 -10.95 28.36
N PRO A 164 20.54 -11.56 29.44
CA PRO A 164 21.60 -12.57 29.28
C PRO A 164 21.11 -13.84 28.57
N GLN A 165 21.89 -14.36 27.61
CA GLN A 165 21.57 -15.60 26.87
C GLN A 165 21.18 -16.79 27.77
N PRO A 166 21.83 -17.06 28.93
CA PRO A 166 21.40 -18.13 29.82
C PRO A 166 19.98 -17.92 30.40
N LYS A 167 19.55 -16.67 30.61
CA LYS A 167 18.19 -16.35 31.07
C LYS A 167 17.17 -16.53 29.97
N GLN A 168 17.50 -16.10 28.75
CA GLN A 168 16.69 -16.39 27.55
C GLN A 168 16.48 -17.90 27.36
N ALA A 169 17.55 -18.69 27.52
CA ALA A 169 17.49 -20.15 27.44
C ALA A 169 16.65 -20.76 28.56
N GLN A 170 16.73 -20.24 29.79
CA GLN A 170 15.89 -20.69 30.91
C GLN A 170 14.40 -20.44 30.64
N PHE A 171 14.05 -19.27 30.12
CA PHE A 171 12.67 -18.98 29.71
C PHE A 171 12.22 -19.93 28.58
N ALA A 172 13.08 -20.17 27.58
CA ALA A 172 12.78 -21.13 26.51
C ALA A 172 12.52 -22.55 27.04
N LEU A 173 13.26 -23.00 28.06
CA LEU A 173 13.02 -24.28 28.73
C LEU A 173 11.66 -24.30 29.44
N MET A 174 11.29 -23.24 30.17
CA MET A 174 9.95 -23.15 30.79
C MET A 174 8.84 -23.29 29.74
N LEU A 175 8.98 -22.63 28.58
CA LEU A 175 8.01 -22.75 27.48
C LEU A 175 7.90 -24.20 26.98
N ARG A 176 9.04 -24.86 26.71
CA ARG A 176 9.07 -26.21 26.12
C ARG A 176 8.70 -27.32 27.10
N ASP A 177 9.15 -27.22 28.34
CA ASP A 177 9.08 -28.32 29.30
C ASP A 177 7.87 -28.22 30.24
N ILE A 178 7.33 -27.00 30.45
CA ILE A 178 6.20 -26.78 31.36
C ILE A 178 4.94 -26.37 30.58
N TRP A 179 5.02 -25.39 29.69
CA TRP A 179 3.80 -24.87 29.03
C TRP A 179 3.34 -25.76 27.88
N TYR A 180 4.23 -26.07 26.94
CA TYR A 180 3.88 -26.81 25.74
C TYR A 180 3.20 -28.16 26.04
N PRO A 181 3.66 -28.99 26.99
CA PRO A 181 3.02 -30.27 27.28
C PRO A 181 1.58 -30.12 27.76
N VAL A 182 1.23 -29.00 28.39
CA VAL A 182 -0.12 -28.71 28.88
C VAL A 182 -1.05 -28.28 27.74
N ILE A 183 -0.56 -27.50 26.77
CA ILE A 183 -1.40 -26.88 25.73
C ILE A 183 -1.32 -27.51 24.33
N GLN A 184 -0.31 -28.36 24.06
CA GLN A 184 -0.02 -28.87 22.71
C GLN A 184 -1.21 -29.58 22.05
N ASP A 185 -2.08 -30.22 22.84
CA ASP A 185 -3.23 -30.99 22.35
C ASP A 185 -4.53 -30.18 22.28
N PHE A 186 -4.47 -28.86 22.51
CA PHE A 186 -5.65 -27.99 22.54
C PHE A 186 -6.72 -28.51 23.53
N TYR A 187 -7.99 -28.13 23.37
CA TYR A 187 -9.10 -28.74 24.10
C TYR A 187 -10.38 -28.83 23.25
N PRO A 188 -10.40 -29.71 22.21
CA PRO A 188 -11.49 -29.75 21.21
C PRO A 188 -12.91 -29.88 21.78
N SER A 189 -13.05 -30.58 22.92
CA SER A 189 -14.33 -30.82 23.60
C SER A 189 -14.81 -29.68 24.50
N ALA A 190 -14.03 -28.60 24.61
CA ALA A 190 -14.41 -27.36 25.29
C ALA A 190 -15.04 -26.34 24.31
N ASN A 191 -15.43 -25.19 24.84
CA ASN A 191 -15.80 -24.06 23.97
C ASN A 191 -14.58 -23.56 23.19
N GLY A 192 -14.80 -23.08 21.96
CA GLY A 192 -13.74 -22.76 21.00
C GLY A 192 -12.82 -21.61 21.44
N ASN A 193 -13.23 -20.78 22.39
CA ASN A 193 -12.34 -19.77 22.97
C ASN A 193 -11.15 -20.40 23.74
N TRP A 194 -11.29 -21.64 24.24
CA TRP A 194 -10.18 -22.39 24.84
C TRP A 194 -9.11 -22.69 23.79
N ASP A 195 -9.50 -23.38 22.73
CA ASP A 195 -8.63 -23.68 21.59
C ASP A 195 -7.95 -22.42 21.05
N ALA A 196 -8.72 -21.34 20.84
CA ALA A 196 -8.20 -20.05 20.39
C ALA A 196 -7.13 -19.48 21.34
N SER A 197 -7.34 -19.58 22.65
CA SER A 197 -6.35 -19.13 23.64
C SER A 197 -5.04 -19.93 23.59
N MET A 198 -5.11 -21.23 23.30
CA MET A 198 -3.90 -22.06 23.17
C MET A 198 -3.19 -21.81 21.84
N MET A 199 -3.95 -21.58 20.75
CA MET A 199 -3.39 -21.27 19.42
C MET A 199 -2.49 -20.04 19.42
N GLN A 200 -2.93 -18.91 19.99
CA GLN A 200 -2.11 -17.69 20.03
C GLN A 200 -0.79 -17.91 20.77
N VAL A 201 -0.79 -18.73 21.83
CA VAL A 201 0.42 -19.00 22.63
C VAL A 201 1.34 -19.96 21.91
N ILE A 202 0.83 -21.04 21.33
CA ILE A 202 1.66 -21.98 20.55
C ILE A 202 2.30 -21.27 19.35
N MET A 203 1.56 -20.39 18.67
CA MET A 203 2.12 -19.59 17.57
C MET A 203 3.19 -18.61 18.06
N ALA A 204 2.93 -17.90 19.15
CA ALA A 204 3.90 -16.99 19.78
C ALA A 204 5.17 -17.71 20.24
N MET A 205 5.04 -18.92 20.81
CA MET A 205 6.16 -19.79 21.15
C MET A 205 6.96 -20.18 19.90
N GLY A 206 6.27 -20.51 18.80
CA GLY A 206 6.91 -20.80 17.52
C GLY A 206 7.81 -19.67 17.04
N VAL A 207 7.34 -18.42 17.10
CA VAL A 207 8.16 -17.25 16.77
C VAL A 207 9.33 -17.10 17.77
N PHE A 208 9.06 -16.98 19.07
CA PHE A 208 10.11 -16.72 20.07
C PHE A 208 11.23 -17.78 20.10
N LEU A 209 10.86 -19.05 19.91
CA LEU A 209 11.76 -20.20 19.95
C LEU A 209 12.40 -20.54 18.60
N ASP A 210 12.10 -19.78 17.55
CA ASP A 210 12.51 -20.07 16.18
C ASP A 210 12.07 -21.49 15.73
N ASP A 211 10.85 -21.89 16.13
CA ASP A 211 10.29 -23.23 15.96
C ASP A 211 9.13 -23.22 14.94
N GLN A 212 9.48 -23.46 13.67
CA GLN A 212 8.53 -23.55 12.56
C GLN A 212 7.46 -24.62 12.78
N GLY A 213 7.79 -25.72 13.48
CA GLY A 213 6.85 -26.81 13.74
C GLY A 213 5.70 -26.39 14.66
N MET A 214 6.01 -25.64 15.73
CA MET A 214 4.99 -25.06 16.61
C MET A 214 4.13 -24.04 15.87
N PHE A 215 4.75 -23.15 15.09
CA PHE A 215 4.04 -22.16 14.28
C PHE A 215 3.07 -22.81 13.29
N ASP A 216 3.55 -23.79 12.52
CA ASP A 216 2.74 -24.52 11.53
C ASP A 216 1.64 -25.35 12.18
N ARG A 217 1.86 -25.88 13.38
CA ARG A 217 0.83 -26.57 14.16
C ARG A 217 -0.32 -25.63 14.50
N ALA A 218 -0.03 -24.44 15.05
CA ALA A 218 -1.06 -23.46 15.38
C ALA A 218 -1.81 -22.98 14.11
N LYS A 219 -1.07 -22.69 13.03
CA LYS A 219 -1.64 -22.31 11.72
C LYS A 219 -2.59 -23.38 11.18
N THR A 220 -2.16 -24.65 11.19
CA THR A 220 -2.95 -25.77 10.70
C THR A 220 -4.20 -25.96 11.55
N TYR A 221 -4.09 -25.87 12.87
CA TYR A 221 -5.24 -25.99 13.75
C TYR A 221 -6.23 -24.83 13.57
N PHE A 222 -5.75 -23.59 13.36
CA PHE A 222 -6.60 -22.45 13.04
C PHE A 222 -7.45 -22.69 11.80
N LEU A 223 -6.84 -23.21 10.72
CA LEU A 223 -7.52 -23.40 9.43
C LEU A 223 -8.42 -24.64 9.40
N SER A 224 -7.96 -25.75 9.98
CA SER A 224 -8.58 -27.07 9.81
C SER A 224 -8.52 -27.96 11.06
N GLY A 225 -8.40 -27.38 12.25
CA GLY A 225 -8.48 -28.12 13.51
C GLY A 225 -9.87 -28.73 13.71
N GLU A 226 -9.91 -29.86 14.42
CA GLU A 226 -11.17 -30.55 14.73
C GLU A 226 -12.01 -29.83 15.80
N GLY A 227 -11.36 -29.04 16.66
CA GLY A 227 -12.01 -28.36 17.77
C GLY A 227 -12.85 -27.15 17.36
N ASN A 228 -13.58 -26.63 18.34
CA ASN A 228 -14.45 -25.47 18.13
C ASN A 228 -13.65 -24.19 17.89
N GLY A 229 -12.34 -24.11 18.19
CA GLY A 229 -11.54 -22.92 17.92
C GLY A 229 -11.09 -22.74 16.47
N ALA A 230 -11.18 -23.77 15.63
CA ALA A 230 -10.83 -23.65 14.21
C ALA A 230 -11.79 -22.67 13.53
N ILE A 231 -11.28 -21.80 12.63
CA ILE A 231 -12.03 -20.68 12.07
C ILE A 231 -13.32 -21.11 11.35
N GLY A 232 -13.29 -22.28 10.71
CA GLY A 232 -14.46 -22.86 10.03
C GLY A 232 -15.51 -23.45 10.97
N ASN A 233 -15.10 -23.90 12.15
CA ASN A 233 -16.00 -24.48 13.15
C ASN A 233 -16.55 -23.40 14.08
N TYR A 234 -15.75 -22.40 14.43
CA TYR A 234 -16.12 -21.41 15.46
C TYR A 234 -17.23 -20.47 15.02
N PHE A 235 -17.33 -20.19 13.73
CA PHE A 235 -18.26 -19.21 13.17
C PHE A 235 -19.26 -19.84 12.20
N LYS A 236 -20.53 -19.46 12.33
CA LYS A 236 -21.54 -19.61 11.26
C LYS A 236 -21.24 -18.64 10.12
N GLU A 237 -21.89 -18.86 8.97
CA GLU A 237 -21.75 -17.96 7.80
C GLU A 237 -22.19 -16.52 8.10
N SER A 238 -23.13 -16.34 9.02
CA SER A 238 -23.61 -15.03 9.48
C SER A 238 -22.58 -14.21 10.26
N GLY A 239 -21.45 -14.81 10.66
CA GLY A 239 -20.49 -14.22 11.60
C GLY A 239 -20.81 -14.51 13.07
N GLN A 240 -21.94 -15.15 13.38
CA GLN A 240 -22.21 -15.63 14.73
C GLN A 240 -21.15 -16.64 15.18
N CYS A 241 -20.42 -16.36 16.26
CA CYS A 241 -19.50 -17.34 16.84
C CYS A 241 -20.20 -18.27 17.86
N GLN A 242 -19.56 -19.39 18.15
CA GLN A 242 -20.02 -20.41 19.10
C GLN A 242 -20.43 -19.86 20.48
N GLU A 243 -19.68 -18.90 21.01
CA GLU A 243 -19.90 -18.33 22.35
C GLU A 243 -21.04 -17.29 22.41
N THR A 244 -21.63 -16.92 21.27
CA THR A 244 -22.65 -15.85 21.16
C THR A 244 -23.87 -16.09 22.06
N GLY A 245 -24.25 -17.35 22.25
CA GLY A 245 -25.38 -17.76 23.08
C GLY A 245 -25.07 -17.90 24.57
N ARG A 246 -23.80 -17.80 24.99
CA ARG A 246 -23.36 -17.90 26.39
C ARG A 246 -23.40 -16.54 27.08
N ASP A 247 -22.47 -15.65 26.72
CA ASP A 247 -22.38 -14.27 27.16
C ASP A 247 -21.41 -13.48 26.25
N GLN A 248 -21.57 -12.15 26.25
CA GLN A 248 -20.76 -11.28 25.39
C GLN A 248 -19.32 -11.13 25.87
N GLY A 249 -19.00 -11.50 27.12
CA GLY A 249 -17.64 -11.50 27.63
C GLY A 249 -16.78 -12.61 26.99
N HIS A 250 -17.29 -13.83 26.92
CA HIS A 250 -16.62 -14.97 26.30
C HIS A 250 -16.64 -14.90 24.77
N THR A 251 -17.74 -14.38 24.19
CA THR A 251 -17.84 -14.08 22.76
C THR A 251 -16.66 -13.22 22.31
N GLN A 252 -16.48 -12.04 22.92
CA GLN A 252 -15.42 -11.11 22.58
C GLN A 252 -14.01 -11.68 22.87
N MET A 253 -13.88 -12.50 23.92
CA MET A 253 -12.61 -13.13 24.30
C MET A 253 -12.10 -14.12 23.24
N GLY A 254 -12.96 -14.98 22.70
CA GLY A 254 -12.54 -15.92 21.65
C GLY A 254 -12.13 -15.21 20.37
N LEU A 255 -12.85 -14.16 19.98
CA LEU A 255 -12.51 -13.30 18.84
C LEU A 255 -11.14 -12.64 19.00
N GLU A 256 -10.82 -12.13 20.20
CA GLU A 256 -9.51 -11.52 20.51
C GLU A 256 -8.36 -12.51 20.30
N TYR A 257 -8.48 -13.74 20.80
CA TYR A 257 -7.42 -14.75 20.67
C TYR A 257 -7.19 -15.21 19.23
N LEU A 258 -8.26 -15.31 18.44
CA LEU A 258 -8.15 -15.56 17.00
C LEU A 258 -7.49 -14.38 16.28
N ALA A 259 -7.82 -13.14 16.64
CA ALA A 259 -7.18 -11.95 16.08
C ALA A 259 -5.69 -11.87 16.43
N ASN A 260 -5.30 -12.23 17.66
CA ASN A 260 -3.88 -12.31 18.05
C ASN A 260 -3.12 -13.36 17.26
N THR A 261 -3.74 -14.52 17.02
CA THR A 261 -3.18 -15.58 16.17
C THR A 261 -3.00 -15.08 14.73
N CYS A 262 -3.99 -14.36 14.19
CA CYS A 262 -3.92 -13.80 12.84
C CYS A 262 -2.85 -12.71 12.72
N GLU A 263 -2.72 -11.80 13.70
CA GLU A 263 -1.70 -10.75 13.67
C GLU A 263 -0.29 -11.32 13.80
N THR A 264 -0.09 -12.32 14.69
CA THR A 264 1.19 -13.04 14.78
C THR A 264 1.56 -13.64 13.43
N ALA A 265 0.63 -14.32 12.77
CA ALA A 265 0.87 -14.91 11.45
C ALA A 265 1.13 -13.84 10.37
N TRP A 266 0.38 -12.73 10.42
CA TRP A 266 0.50 -11.63 9.45
C TRP A 266 1.88 -10.99 9.46
N ILE A 267 2.46 -10.75 10.65
CA ILE A 267 3.83 -10.22 10.78
C ILE A 267 4.86 -11.18 10.17
N GLN A 268 4.57 -12.48 10.16
CA GLN A 268 5.41 -13.51 9.51
C GLN A 268 5.07 -13.72 8.02
N GLY A 269 4.29 -12.83 7.41
CA GLY A 269 3.92 -12.90 5.99
C GLY A 269 2.82 -13.92 5.67
N VAL A 270 2.08 -14.42 6.66
CA VAL A 270 1.02 -15.42 6.49
C VAL A 270 -0.36 -14.80 6.74
N ASP A 271 -1.18 -14.73 5.68
CA ASP A 271 -2.53 -14.16 5.75
C ASP A 271 -3.58 -15.14 6.33
N LEU A 272 -3.65 -15.23 7.67
CA LEU A 272 -4.73 -15.95 8.36
C LEU A 272 -6.02 -15.11 8.49
N TYR A 273 -5.92 -13.78 8.45
CA TYR A 273 -7.08 -12.89 8.46
C TYR A 273 -8.00 -13.13 7.25
N GLY A 274 -7.41 -13.46 6.09
CA GLY A 274 -8.13 -13.76 4.85
C GLY A 274 -8.87 -15.10 4.83
N ALA A 275 -8.71 -15.95 5.85
CA ALA A 275 -9.28 -17.29 5.85
C ALA A 275 -10.81 -17.28 5.73
N LEU A 276 -11.33 -18.22 4.91
CA LEU A 276 -12.77 -18.43 4.67
C LEU A 276 -13.53 -17.15 4.32
N ASP A 277 -12.98 -16.37 3.38
CA ASP A 277 -13.54 -15.10 2.92
C ASP A 277 -13.71 -14.10 4.08
N ASN A 278 -12.58 -13.79 4.72
CA ASN A 278 -12.47 -12.88 5.86
C ASN A 278 -13.44 -13.24 7.00
N ARG A 279 -13.55 -14.54 7.34
CA ARG A 279 -14.54 -15.02 8.34
C ARG A 279 -14.41 -14.33 9.68
N LEU A 280 -13.18 -14.01 10.09
CA LEU A 280 -12.93 -13.30 11.34
C LEU A 280 -13.52 -11.88 11.29
N LEU A 281 -13.38 -11.14 10.18
CA LEU A 281 -14.04 -9.83 10.00
C LEU A 281 -15.57 -9.95 10.14
N LYS A 282 -16.19 -10.94 9.49
CA LYS A 282 -17.64 -11.19 9.62
C LYS A 282 -18.03 -11.42 11.09
N GLY A 283 -17.21 -12.16 11.83
CA GLY A 283 -17.33 -12.34 13.27
C GLY A 283 -17.27 -11.04 14.06
N PHE A 284 -16.26 -10.23 13.80
CA PHE A 284 -16.09 -8.93 14.46
C PHE A 284 -17.22 -7.96 14.14
N GLU A 285 -17.66 -7.86 12.89
CA GLU A 285 -18.81 -7.03 12.49
C GLU A 285 -20.11 -7.48 13.16
N TYR A 286 -20.38 -8.79 13.20
CA TYR A 286 -21.54 -9.35 13.88
C TYR A 286 -21.53 -9.00 15.38
N THR A 287 -20.42 -9.31 16.06
CA THR A 287 -20.29 -9.12 17.52
C THR A 287 -20.28 -7.63 17.88
N ALA A 288 -19.61 -6.78 17.09
CA ALA A 288 -19.61 -5.33 17.27
C ALA A 288 -21.01 -4.76 17.12
N LYS A 289 -21.73 -5.11 16.04
CA LYS A 289 -23.10 -4.65 15.79
C LYS A 289 -24.02 -4.96 16.96
N TYR A 290 -23.98 -6.20 17.48
CA TYR A 290 -24.80 -6.60 18.61
C TYR A 290 -24.47 -5.85 19.90
N ASN A 291 -23.17 -5.68 20.20
CA ASN A 291 -22.71 -4.95 21.39
C ASN A 291 -22.85 -3.42 21.27
N LEU A 292 -23.02 -2.88 20.06
CA LEU A 292 -23.38 -1.48 19.86
C LEU A 292 -24.87 -1.21 20.08
N GLY A 293 -25.67 -2.25 20.33
CA GLY A 293 -27.09 -2.15 20.65
C GLY A 293 -28.03 -2.44 19.48
N PHE A 294 -27.50 -2.79 18.31
CA PHE A 294 -28.30 -3.23 17.17
C PHE A 294 -28.65 -4.71 17.28
N ASP A 295 -29.71 -5.13 16.61
CA ASP A 295 -30.07 -6.53 16.51
C ASP A 295 -29.34 -7.22 15.36
N VAL A 296 -29.10 -8.51 15.55
CA VAL A 296 -28.41 -9.41 14.61
C VAL A 296 -29.21 -10.71 14.51
N PRO A 297 -29.20 -11.40 13.35
CA PRO A 297 -29.82 -12.71 13.25
C PRO A 297 -29.11 -13.70 14.18
N TYR A 298 -29.86 -14.64 14.76
CA TYR A 298 -29.29 -15.71 15.57
C TYR A 298 -29.83 -17.05 15.13
N GLU A 299 -28.93 -18.02 15.01
CA GLU A 299 -29.25 -19.42 14.75
C GLU A 299 -28.85 -20.25 15.98
N PRO A 300 -29.68 -21.20 16.45
CA PRO A 300 -29.27 -22.13 17.50
C PRO A 300 -27.93 -22.76 17.17
N TYR A 301 -27.02 -22.69 18.13
CA TYR A 301 -25.66 -23.18 17.95
C TYR A 301 -25.47 -24.47 18.73
N GLU A 302 -24.93 -25.48 18.05
CA GLU A 302 -24.48 -26.74 18.65
C GLU A 302 -22.98 -26.91 18.39
N SER A 303 -22.20 -27.12 19.46
CA SER A 303 -20.75 -27.39 19.35
C SER A 303 -20.47 -28.64 18.54
N PHE A 304 -19.25 -28.76 17.98
CA PHE A 304 -18.82 -29.90 17.17
C PHE A 304 -19.15 -31.28 17.78
N GLU A 305 -19.02 -31.43 19.11
CA GLU A 305 -19.34 -32.67 19.83
C GLU A 305 -20.73 -32.69 20.50
N GLY A 306 -21.60 -31.73 20.21
CA GLY A 306 -22.95 -31.63 20.79
C GLY A 306 -23.00 -31.28 22.29
N ARG A 307 -21.86 -31.00 22.94
CA ARG A 307 -21.78 -30.70 24.38
C ARG A 307 -22.47 -29.39 24.77
N TYR A 308 -22.39 -28.37 23.93
CA TYR A 308 -22.97 -27.06 24.17
C TYR A 308 -24.06 -26.79 23.14
N HIS A 309 -25.26 -26.48 23.64
CA HIS A 309 -26.41 -26.10 22.84
C HIS A 309 -26.97 -24.77 23.35
N TYR A 310 -26.98 -23.76 22.48
CA TYR A 310 -27.49 -22.44 22.80
C TYR A 310 -28.67 -22.09 21.89
N ASP A 311 -29.88 -22.10 22.45
CA ASP A 311 -31.13 -21.87 21.71
C ASP A 311 -31.38 -20.40 21.33
N LYS A 312 -30.73 -19.46 22.02
CA LYS A 312 -30.92 -18.02 21.83
C LYS A 312 -29.63 -17.25 22.04
N ILE A 313 -29.53 -16.08 21.41
CA ILE A 313 -28.46 -15.11 21.68
C ILE A 313 -28.51 -14.65 23.14
N SER A 314 -27.34 -14.54 23.78
CA SER A 314 -27.26 -14.06 25.16
C SER A 314 -27.29 -12.54 25.23
N SER A 315 -28.08 -11.98 26.14
CA SER A 315 -28.03 -10.55 26.51
C SER A 315 -27.01 -10.26 27.60
N ASP A 316 -26.40 -11.29 28.20
CA ASP A 316 -25.48 -11.12 29.31
C ASP A 316 -24.21 -10.42 28.82
N ASP A 317 -23.80 -9.39 29.57
CA ASP A 317 -22.71 -8.47 29.21
C ASP A 317 -22.88 -7.69 27.88
N ARG A 318 -24.06 -7.71 27.23
CA ARG A 318 -24.30 -6.91 26.02
C ARG A 318 -24.02 -5.42 26.29
N GLY A 319 -23.26 -4.80 25.37
CA GLY A 319 -22.87 -3.39 25.50
C GLY A 319 -21.56 -3.16 26.22
N ARG A 320 -21.00 -4.19 26.88
CA ARG A 320 -19.69 -4.13 27.53
C ARG A 320 -18.60 -4.49 26.54
N LEU A 321 -18.23 -3.52 25.70
CA LEU A 321 -17.15 -3.68 24.72
C LEU A 321 -15.80 -3.96 25.41
N ARG A 322 -15.02 -4.88 24.83
CA ARG A 322 -13.65 -5.21 25.24
C ARG A 322 -12.62 -4.63 24.26
N PRO A 323 -11.37 -4.38 24.70
CA PRO A 323 -10.33 -3.83 23.83
C PRO A 323 -9.69 -4.92 22.97
N MET A 324 -10.21 -5.08 21.75
CA MET A 324 -9.62 -5.90 20.68
C MET A 324 -9.94 -5.37 19.27
N TYR A 325 -10.83 -4.39 19.15
CA TYR A 325 -11.36 -3.92 17.86
C TYR A 325 -10.36 -3.08 17.06
N GLU A 326 -9.36 -2.46 17.71
CA GLU A 326 -8.34 -1.64 17.05
C GLU A 326 -7.48 -2.46 16.10
N ARG A 327 -6.96 -3.60 16.57
CA ARG A 327 -6.12 -4.52 15.79
C ARG A 327 -6.83 -4.97 14.51
N VAL A 328 -8.09 -5.36 14.65
CA VAL A 328 -8.90 -5.86 13.54
C VAL A 328 -9.33 -4.74 12.60
N LEU A 329 -9.66 -3.56 13.13
CA LEU A 329 -9.89 -2.38 12.31
C LEU A 329 -8.65 -2.03 11.50
N ASN A 330 -7.48 -2.01 12.15
CA ASN A 330 -6.21 -1.70 11.49
C ASN A 330 -5.91 -2.68 10.36
N HIS A 331 -6.07 -3.98 10.59
CA HIS A 331 -5.87 -4.96 9.54
C HIS A 331 -6.89 -4.78 8.39
N TYR A 332 -8.19 -4.93 8.66
CA TYR A 332 -9.17 -5.02 7.58
C TYR A 332 -9.45 -3.67 6.91
N HIS A 333 -9.58 -2.58 7.67
CA HIS A 333 -9.88 -1.27 7.09
C HIS A 333 -8.63 -0.59 6.57
N ASN A 334 -7.57 -0.51 7.38
CA ASN A 334 -6.41 0.31 7.03
C ASN A 334 -5.43 -0.44 6.12
N ARG A 335 -5.07 -1.70 6.43
CA ARG A 335 -4.16 -2.49 5.57
C ARG A 335 -4.84 -3.10 4.36
N LYS A 336 -6.13 -3.47 4.45
CA LYS A 336 -6.86 -4.19 3.37
C LYS A 336 -7.94 -3.38 2.67
N GLY A 337 -8.22 -2.14 3.08
CA GLY A 337 -9.22 -1.28 2.44
C GLY A 337 -10.67 -1.78 2.52
N LEU A 338 -10.96 -2.75 3.38
CA LEU A 338 -12.29 -3.34 3.52
C LEU A 338 -13.20 -2.51 4.45
N ASP A 339 -14.50 -2.61 4.20
CA ASP A 339 -15.50 -2.04 5.10
C ASP A 339 -15.60 -2.83 6.41
N ALA A 340 -15.44 -2.12 7.52
CA ALA A 340 -15.63 -2.64 8.88
C ALA A 340 -16.43 -1.64 9.75
N PRO A 341 -17.63 -1.23 9.33
CA PRO A 341 -18.34 -0.09 9.93
C PRO A 341 -18.67 -0.28 11.42
N TYR A 342 -19.07 -1.47 11.86
CA TYR A 342 -19.41 -1.69 13.27
C TYR A 342 -18.16 -1.89 14.13
N THR A 343 -17.14 -2.56 13.60
CA THR A 343 -15.83 -2.69 14.22
C THR A 343 -15.20 -1.31 14.44
N LYS A 344 -15.26 -0.43 13.43
CA LYS A 344 -14.83 0.97 13.52
C LYS A 344 -15.58 1.72 14.61
N GLN A 345 -16.91 1.61 14.67
CA GLN A 345 -17.70 2.24 15.73
C GLN A 345 -17.34 1.71 17.12
N ALA A 346 -17.12 0.41 17.27
CA ALA A 346 -16.73 -0.19 18.54
C ALA A 346 -15.35 0.29 19.01
N ALA A 347 -14.37 0.32 18.10
CA ALA A 347 -13.03 0.87 18.34
C ALA A 347 -13.11 2.34 18.79
N LEU A 348 -13.79 3.19 18.03
CA LEU A 348 -13.98 4.62 18.36
C LEU A 348 -14.70 4.82 19.70
N LYS A 349 -15.70 3.99 20.03
CA LYS A 349 -16.40 4.04 21.32
C LYS A 349 -15.46 3.68 22.48
N LEU A 350 -14.57 2.71 22.30
CA LEU A 350 -13.55 2.35 23.29
C LEU A 350 -12.43 3.38 23.42
N ARG A 351 -12.12 4.13 22.36
CA ARG A 351 -11.19 5.28 22.40
C ARG A 351 -11.77 6.44 23.23
N SER A 352 -13.05 6.75 22.98
CA SER A 352 -13.75 7.92 23.53
C SER A 352 -14.28 7.75 24.96
N ASN A 353 -14.62 6.53 25.39
CA ASN A 353 -15.12 6.26 26.74
C ASN A 353 -14.08 5.55 27.62
N PRO A 354 -13.46 6.22 28.61
CA PRO A 354 -12.90 5.50 29.74
C PRO A 354 -14.06 4.87 30.54
N PRO A 355 -13.98 3.59 30.97
CA PRO A 355 -15.07 2.96 31.70
C PRO A 355 -15.42 3.74 32.96
N GLU A 356 -16.69 4.14 33.06
CA GLU A 356 -17.24 4.91 34.17
C GLU A 356 -16.94 4.29 35.53
N ARG A 357 -16.67 5.15 36.53
CA ARG A 357 -16.58 4.79 37.94
C ARG A 357 -17.93 4.24 38.42
N ARG A 358 -18.01 2.94 38.75
CA ARG A 358 -18.85 2.41 39.85
C ARG A 358 -18.51 0.94 40.18
N GLY A 359 -17.96 0.70 41.37
CA GLY A 359 -17.97 -0.61 42.03
C GLY A 359 -16.60 -1.23 42.37
N ARG A 360 -16.47 -1.73 43.62
CA ARG A 360 -15.36 -2.56 44.09
C ARG A 360 -15.49 -3.96 43.44
N ARG A 361 -14.67 -4.27 42.42
CA ARG A 361 -14.44 -5.58 41.74
C ARG A 361 -14.62 -5.62 40.21
N GLY A 362 -14.42 -4.51 39.49
CA GLY A 362 -14.29 -4.56 38.03
C GLY A 362 -12.84 -4.78 37.58
N ARG A 363 -12.51 -5.95 37.02
CA ARG A 363 -11.28 -6.16 36.23
C ARG A 363 -11.35 -5.18 35.05
N ARG A 364 -10.51 -4.14 35.05
CA ARG A 364 -10.41 -3.15 33.98
C ARG A 364 -9.66 -3.80 32.82
N SER A 365 -10.32 -4.02 31.70
CA SER A 365 -9.60 -4.26 30.44
C SER A 365 -9.32 -2.89 29.82
N SER A 366 -8.06 -2.60 29.55
CA SER A 366 -7.61 -1.24 29.25
C SER A 366 -7.31 -1.08 27.77
N SER A 367 -8.20 -0.40 27.03
CA SER A 367 -8.11 -0.12 25.59
C SER A 367 -6.88 0.66 25.14
N HIS A 368 -6.09 1.18 26.07
CA HIS A 368 -4.95 2.02 25.72
C HIS A 368 -3.83 1.25 25.02
N LEU A 369 -3.56 -0.03 25.33
CA LEU A 369 -2.51 -0.78 24.61
C LEU A 369 -2.89 -1.00 23.14
N ASP A 370 -4.14 -1.39 22.92
CA ASP A 370 -4.69 -1.58 21.58
C ASP A 370 -4.74 -0.26 20.79
N THR A 371 -5.16 0.83 21.44
CA THR A 371 -5.13 2.16 20.84
C THR A 371 -3.69 2.58 20.55
N LEU A 372 -2.76 2.33 21.47
CA LEU A 372 -1.36 2.73 21.32
C LEU A 372 -0.70 2.02 20.14
N MET A 373 -0.91 0.71 20.01
CA MET A 373 -0.18 -0.10 19.02
C MET A 373 -0.92 -0.31 17.71
N TYR A 374 -2.25 -0.16 17.70
CA TYR A 374 -3.08 -0.44 16.52
C TYR A 374 -4.05 0.67 16.17
N ALA A 375 -4.16 1.77 16.94
CA ALA A 375 -4.81 2.94 16.37
C ALA A 375 -3.95 3.41 15.22
N ASN A 376 -4.41 3.14 14.03
CA ASN A 376 -4.01 3.86 12.85
C ASN A 376 -5.30 4.60 12.44
N PRO A 377 -5.28 5.93 12.26
CA PRO A 377 -6.39 6.57 11.58
C PRO A 377 -6.63 5.80 10.27
N PRO A 378 -7.89 5.70 9.79
CA PRO A 378 -8.09 5.41 8.37
C PRO A 378 -7.05 6.23 7.60
N SER A 379 -6.42 5.67 6.57
CA SER A 379 -5.67 6.51 5.64
C SER A 379 -6.65 7.64 5.27
N GLU A 380 -6.43 8.82 5.84
CA GLU A 380 -7.17 10.00 5.43
C GLU A 380 -6.92 10.06 3.92
N PRO A 381 -7.95 10.30 3.10
CA PRO A 381 -7.76 10.37 1.67
C PRO A 381 -6.59 11.29 1.40
N LEU A 382 -5.63 10.84 0.58
CA LEU A 382 -4.46 11.60 0.21
C LEU A 382 -4.85 13.06 -0.03
N THR A 383 -4.34 13.96 0.81
CA THR A 383 -4.66 15.39 0.67
C THR A 383 -3.50 16.12 0.02
N PHE A 384 -3.82 17.18 -0.70
CA PHE A 384 -2.84 18.01 -1.39
C PHE A 384 -2.96 19.45 -0.94
N HIS A 385 -1.82 20.09 -0.68
CA HIS A 385 -1.75 21.54 -0.55
C HIS A 385 -1.54 22.17 -1.93
N LYS A 386 -2.54 22.92 -2.39
CA LYS A 386 -2.46 23.64 -3.67
C LYS A 386 -1.64 24.92 -3.54
N GLN A 387 -0.58 25.02 -4.34
CA GLN A 387 0.18 26.24 -4.59
C GLN A 387 -0.06 26.73 -6.02
N VAL A 388 -0.47 27.99 -6.15
CA VAL A 388 -0.61 28.66 -7.45
C VAL A 388 0.73 29.30 -7.79
N LEU A 389 1.44 28.74 -8.77
CA LEU A 389 2.69 29.32 -9.27
C LEU A 389 2.42 30.59 -10.08
N THR A 390 1.35 30.55 -10.89
CA THR A 390 0.79 31.73 -11.57
C THR A 390 -0.66 31.46 -11.96
N ASP A 391 -1.48 32.52 -12.04
CA ASP A 391 -2.86 32.49 -12.54
C ASP A 391 -2.98 32.97 -14.02
N GLN A 392 -1.84 33.26 -14.63
CA GLN A 392 -1.71 33.71 -16.01
C GLN A 392 -1.50 32.51 -16.94
N TYR A 393 -2.13 32.56 -18.11
CA TYR A 393 -1.95 31.51 -19.12
C TYR A 393 -0.69 31.77 -19.95
N PHE A 394 0.32 30.95 -19.70
CA PHE A 394 1.60 30.97 -20.42
C PHE A 394 1.84 29.73 -21.28
N CYS A 395 1.35 28.57 -20.87
CA CYS A 395 1.70 27.30 -21.49
C CYS A 395 0.60 26.24 -21.26
N ASP A 396 0.74 25.12 -21.95
CA ASP A 396 -0.01 23.87 -21.71
C ASP A 396 0.92 22.71 -21.29
N GLY A 397 2.22 23.00 -21.10
CA GLY A 397 3.28 22.05 -20.68
C GLY A 397 3.97 22.42 -19.37
N ILE A 398 4.39 21.41 -18.60
CA ILE A 398 5.06 21.53 -17.29
C ILE A 398 5.99 20.35 -17.03
N ASN A 399 7.10 20.59 -16.33
CA ASN A 399 8.05 19.54 -15.92
C ASN A 399 8.88 20.01 -14.71
N SER A 400 9.83 19.19 -14.25
CA SER A 400 10.78 19.53 -13.18
C SER A 400 12.20 19.06 -13.49
N ALA A 401 13.19 19.74 -12.88
CA ALA A 401 14.61 19.38 -12.84
C ALA A 401 15.34 20.33 -11.87
N ASP A 402 16.54 19.98 -11.41
CA ASP A 402 17.39 20.86 -10.59
C ASP A 402 18.18 21.83 -11.48
N PHE A 403 17.57 22.95 -11.88
CA PHE A 403 18.15 23.88 -12.87
C PHE A 403 19.25 24.76 -12.27
N ASN A 404 19.23 24.99 -10.94
CA ASN A 404 20.23 25.77 -10.23
C ASN A 404 21.36 24.92 -9.61
N ARG A 405 21.22 23.59 -9.64
CA ARG A 405 22.15 22.59 -9.07
C ARG A 405 22.32 22.71 -7.56
N ASP A 406 21.28 23.08 -6.85
CA ASP A 406 21.29 23.16 -5.38
C ASP A 406 20.90 21.83 -4.69
N GLY A 407 20.59 20.80 -5.48
CA GLY A 407 20.18 19.49 -5.02
C GLY A 407 18.67 19.36 -4.77
N LYS A 408 17.88 20.39 -5.11
CA LYS A 408 16.43 20.40 -4.96
C LYS A 408 15.78 20.56 -6.34
N PRO A 409 14.73 19.79 -6.67
CA PRO A 409 14.06 19.96 -7.94
C PRO A 409 13.32 21.30 -8.04
N ASP A 410 13.49 21.97 -9.17
CA ASP A 410 12.74 23.14 -9.59
C ASP A 410 11.59 22.74 -10.54
N ILE A 411 10.65 23.66 -10.77
CA ILE A 411 9.52 23.44 -11.71
C ILE A 411 9.68 24.35 -12.92
N VAL A 412 9.49 23.86 -14.14
CA VAL A 412 9.41 24.67 -15.36
C VAL A 412 7.99 24.72 -15.92
N ALA A 413 7.47 25.92 -16.16
CA ALA A 413 6.19 26.13 -16.84
C ALA A 413 6.18 27.43 -17.65
N GLY A 414 6.06 27.30 -18.96
CA GLY A 414 6.08 28.44 -19.89
C GLY A 414 7.43 29.16 -19.84
N PRO A 415 7.48 30.50 -19.76
CA PRO A 415 8.73 31.27 -19.77
C PRO A 415 9.50 31.25 -18.45
N TYR A 416 9.00 30.55 -17.43
CA TYR A 416 9.58 30.55 -16.09
C TYR A 416 10.01 29.16 -15.66
N TRP A 417 11.11 29.12 -14.90
CA TRP A 417 11.32 28.08 -13.91
C TRP A 417 11.18 28.66 -12.49
N TYR A 418 10.72 27.86 -11.55
CA TYR A 418 10.39 28.22 -10.18
C TYR A 418 11.32 27.45 -9.23
N GLU A 419 12.06 28.20 -8.42
CA GLU A 419 13.12 27.67 -7.56
C GLU A 419 12.53 26.86 -6.39
N GLY A 420 12.94 25.60 -6.26
CA GLY A 420 12.52 24.72 -5.18
C GLY A 420 13.20 25.02 -3.84
N PRO A 421 12.64 24.55 -2.71
CA PRO A 421 11.40 23.81 -2.56
C PRO A 421 10.19 24.71 -2.24
N GLU A 422 10.38 26.03 -2.03
CA GLU A 422 9.27 26.92 -1.72
C GLU A 422 8.53 27.44 -2.96
N PHE A 423 9.17 27.41 -4.15
CA PHE A 423 8.60 27.86 -5.43
C PHE A 423 8.05 29.29 -5.40
N THR A 424 8.64 30.14 -4.56
CA THR A 424 8.27 31.57 -4.42
C THR A 424 9.12 32.49 -5.30
N ILE A 425 10.30 32.01 -5.70
CA ILE A 425 11.20 32.71 -6.62
C ILE A 425 11.00 32.08 -8.00
N LYS A 426 10.85 32.93 -9.02
CA LYS A 426 10.77 32.48 -10.41
C LYS A 426 11.76 33.24 -11.26
N HIS A 427 12.26 32.57 -12.27
CA HIS A 427 13.32 33.04 -13.16
C HIS A 427 12.83 32.93 -14.60
N GLU A 428 12.92 34.04 -15.32
CA GLU A 428 12.53 34.09 -16.73
C GLU A 428 13.68 33.54 -17.59
N PHE A 429 13.45 32.44 -18.32
CA PHE A 429 14.47 31.84 -19.17
C PHE A 429 14.28 32.16 -20.66
N TYR A 430 13.06 32.51 -21.07
CA TYR A 430 12.78 33.15 -22.36
C TYR A 430 11.73 34.25 -22.22
N PRO A 431 11.62 35.21 -23.16
CA PRO A 431 10.74 36.37 -23.04
C PRO A 431 9.29 36.01 -22.69
N ALA A 432 8.81 36.48 -21.54
CA ALA A 432 7.50 36.16 -21.03
C ALA A 432 6.39 36.82 -21.85
N LYS A 433 5.45 36.01 -22.34
CA LYS A 433 4.27 36.46 -23.09
C LYS A 433 3.04 35.73 -22.59
N THR A 434 2.07 36.50 -22.07
CA THR A 434 0.77 35.95 -21.70
C THR A 434 -0.09 35.69 -22.93
N PHE A 435 -0.94 34.68 -22.85
CA PHE A 435 -1.85 34.31 -23.92
C PHE A 435 -3.31 34.56 -23.55
N PRO A 436 -4.13 35.02 -24.51
CA PRO A 436 -5.57 35.00 -24.35
C PRO A 436 -6.07 33.55 -24.24
N ARG A 437 -6.84 33.26 -23.20
CA ARG A 437 -7.29 31.90 -22.84
C ARG A 437 -8.09 31.23 -23.98
N GLU A 438 -9.09 31.90 -24.50
CA GLU A 438 -10.03 31.32 -25.48
C GLU A 438 -9.36 30.84 -26.79
N PRO A 439 -8.60 31.67 -27.55
CA PRO A 439 -7.92 31.21 -28.77
C PRO A 439 -6.75 30.26 -28.51
N SER A 440 -6.31 30.12 -27.25
CA SER A 440 -5.30 29.16 -26.78
C SER A 440 -3.93 29.19 -27.49
N PRO A 441 -3.39 30.33 -27.96
CA PRO A 441 -2.33 30.40 -28.97
C PRO A 441 -0.94 29.96 -28.48
N SER A 442 -0.85 29.18 -27.40
CA SER A 442 0.38 28.77 -26.74
C SER A 442 1.41 28.21 -27.73
N ASP A 443 2.64 28.65 -27.57
CA ASP A 443 3.86 28.15 -28.21
C ASP A 443 4.67 27.24 -27.30
N SER A 444 4.16 26.94 -26.09
CA SER A 444 4.72 26.00 -25.11
C SER A 444 3.62 25.00 -24.74
N MET A 445 3.49 23.96 -25.56
CA MET A 445 2.54 22.87 -25.35
C MET A 445 3.12 21.77 -24.47
N PHE A 446 4.38 21.42 -24.65
CA PHE A 446 5.08 20.47 -23.78
C PHE A 446 6.42 21.06 -23.34
N SER A 447 6.83 20.69 -22.12
CA SER A 447 8.14 20.99 -21.58
C SER A 447 8.82 19.68 -21.18
N TYR A 448 10.06 19.50 -21.61
CA TYR A 448 10.93 18.40 -21.18
C TYR A 448 12.27 18.92 -20.71
N THR A 449 12.95 18.15 -19.89
CA THR A 449 14.22 18.51 -19.28
C THR A 449 15.24 17.41 -19.55
N TRP A 450 16.46 17.80 -19.90
CA TRP A 450 17.59 16.90 -20.09
C TRP A 450 18.89 17.72 -20.16
N ASP A 451 20.05 17.09 -19.98
CA ASP A 451 21.35 17.70 -20.31
C ASP A 451 21.63 17.51 -21.81
N PHE A 452 21.14 18.43 -22.66
CA PHE A 452 21.23 18.27 -24.13
C PHE A 452 22.64 18.53 -24.65
N ASN A 453 23.43 19.32 -23.94
CA ASN A 453 24.78 19.72 -24.35
C ASN A 453 25.91 18.93 -23.65
N GLY A 454 25.60 18.09 -22.67
CA GLY A 454 26.54 17.27 -21.92
C GLY A 454 27.35 18.04 -20.88
N ASP A 455 26.87 19.21 -20.43
CA ASP A 455 27.57 20.09 -19.49
C ASP A 455 27.20 19.86 -18.02
N THR A 456 26.35 18.87 -17.75
CA THR A 456 25.82 18.48 -16.43
C THR A 456 24.82 19.45 -15.80
N TRP A 457 24.32 20.43 -16.54
CA TRP A 457 23.20 21.29 -16.15
C TRP A 457 21.94 20.90 -16.94
N PRO A 458 20.79 20.72 -16.28
CA PRO A 458 19.55 20.46 -17.01
C PRO A 458 19.16 21.65 -17.88
N ASP A 459 18.93 21.37 -19.16
CA ASP A 459 18.37 22.27 -20.17
C ASP A 459 16.85 22.07 -20.28
N ILE A 460 16.17 22.98 -20.99
CA ILE A 460 14.71 22.93 -21.19
C ILE A 460 14.36 22.81 -22.68
N LEU A 461 13.68 21.74 -23.06
CA LEU A 461 13.06 21.55 -24.37
C LEU A 461 11.60 22.05 -24.33
N VAL A 462 11.23 22.90 -25.30
CA VAL A 462 9.87 23.40 -25.48
C VAL A 462 9.32 22.95 -26.83
N LEU A 463 8.18 22.26 -26.80
CA LEU A 463 7.41 21.89 -27.99
C LEU A 463 6.19 22.80 -28.10
N GLY A 464 6.06 23.53 -29.21
CA GLY A 464 4.89 24.37 -29.45
C GLY A 464 3.79 23.67 -30.24
N ARG A 465 2.75 24.43 -30.61
CA ARG A 465 1.66 23.93 -31.47
C ARG A 465 2.18 23.21 -32.73
N VAL A 466 1.71 21.97 -32.89
CA VAL A 466 1.98 21.01 -33.98
C VAL A 466 2.12 21.61 -35.38
N HIS A 467 1.33 22.63 -35.72
CA HIS A 467 1.27 23.19 -37.08
C HIS A 467 1.90 24.58 -37.23
N LEU A 468 2.39 25.19 -36.15
CA LEU A 468 2.85 26.58 -36.14
C LEU A 468 4.31 26.75 -35.68
N HIS A 469 4.78 25.91 -34.75
CA HIS A 469 6.02 26.18 -34.03
C HIS A 469 7.02 25.04 -34.18
N PRO A 470 8.32 25.36 -34.31
CA PRO A 470 9.38 24.37 -34.19
C PRO A 470 9.56 23.91 -32.74
N ALA A 471 10.20 22.76 -32.58
CA ALA A 471 10.78 22.34 -31.32
C ALA A 471 12.10 23.11 -31.10
N VAL A 472 12.27 23.65 -29.91
CA VAL A 472 13.47 24.39 -29.51
C VAL A 472 13.90 23.98 -28.12
N TRP A 473 15.21 23.95 -27.87
CA TRP A 473 15.74 23.77 -26.51
C TRP A 473 16.50 25.02 -26.08
N TYR A 474 16.52 25.27 -24.78
CA TYR A 474 17.12 26.41 -24.14
C TYR A 474 18.29 25.93 -23.28
N GLU A 475 19.47 26.47 -23.57
CA GLU A 475 20.72 26.14 -22.89
C GLU A 475 20.79 26.84 -21.52
N ASN A 476 20.95 26.05 -20.46
CA ASN A 476 21.08 26.57 -19.11
C ASN A 476 22.35 27.44 -19.00
N PRO A 477 22.25 28.69 -18.53
CA PRO A 477 23.37 29.62 -18.50
C PRO A 477 24.30 29.39 -17.29
N GLN A 478 24.11 28.30 -16.55
CA GLN A 478 24.94 27.86 -15.43
C GLN A 478 24.97 28.89 -14.29
N GLY A 479 23.78 29.30 -13.84
CA GLY A 479 23.59 30.26 -12.74
C GLY A 479 23.81 31.73 -13.11
N LYS A 480 24.07 32.06 -14.38
CA LYS A 480 24.11 33.46 -14.82
C LYS A 480 22.69 34.02 -14.96
N ASN A 481 22.51 35.26 -14.53
CA ASN A 481 21.25 35.98 -14.64
C ASN A 481 21.06 36.56 -16.06
N GLU A 482 20.80 35.69 -17.03
CA GLU A 482 20.51 36.03 -18.42
C GLU A 482 19.43 35.11 -19.01
N LEU A 483 18.78 35.56 -20.09
CA LEU A 483 17.89 34.70 -20.85
C LEU A 483 18.68 33.55 -21.47
N TRP A 484 18.09 32.36 -21.46
CA TRP A 484 18.75 31.14 -21.90
C TRP A 484 18.90 31.17 -23.42
N LYS A 485 20.02 30.64 -23.90
CA LYS A 485 20.31 30.63 -25.33
C LYS A 485 19.42 29.60 -26.01
N GLN A 486 18.61 30.05 -26.96
CA GLN A 486 17.72 29.19 -27.73
C GLN A 486 18.46 28.47 -28.86
N HIS A 487 18.19 27.19 -29.02
CA HIS A 487 18.68 26.35 -30.12
C HIS A 487 17.50 25.71 -30.84
N PHE A 488 17.59 25.65 -32.18
CA PHE A 488 16.62 24.94 -32.99
C PHE A 488 16.83 23.42 -32.82
N ALA A 489 15.79 22.70 -32.43
CA ALA A 489 15.83 21.24 -32.35
C ALA A 489 15.27 20.62 -33.63
N PHE A 490 14.00 20.88 -33.94
CA PHE A 490 13.32 20.21 -35.05
C PHE A 490 12.17 21.05 -35.62
N GLU A 491 11.85 20.85 -36.90
CA GLU A 491 10.90 21.68 -37.65
C GLU A 491 9.49 21.64 -37.05
N ARG A 492 8.95 20.45 -36.73
CA ARG A 492 7.66 20.27 -36.03
C ARG A 492 7.58 18.90 -35.36
N VAL A 493 6.97 18.86 -34.18
CA VAL A 493 6.52 17.61 -33.55
C VAL A 493 5.02 17.46 -33.83
N GLN A 494 4.64 16.43 -34.58
CA GLN A 494 3.23 16.10 -34.83
C GLN A 494 2.78 14.93 -33.97
N GLY A 495 1.50 14.92 -33.61
CA GLY A 495 0.96 14.19 -32.46
C GLY A 495 0.78 15.11 -31.24
N GLU A 496 -0.31 14.92 -30.50
CA GLU A 496 -0.71 15.77 -29.36
C GLU A 496 -0.42 15.13 -27.99
N SER A 497 0.40 14.08 -27.94
CA SER A 497 0.92 13.49 -26.70
C SER A 497 2.32 12.88 -26.93
N PRO A 498 3.30 13.64 -27.46
CA PRO A 498 4.60 13.09 -27.85
C PRO A 498 5.39 12.68 -26.59
N PRO A 499 5.69 11.39 -26.37
CA PRO A 499 6.52 10.99 -25.24
C PRO A 499 8.00 11.31 -25.51
N PHE A 500 8.75 11.57 -24.43
CA PHE A 500 10.19 11.84 -24.44
C PHE A 500 10.90 10.90 -23.46
N LEU A 501 11.54 9.86 -23.97
CA LEU A 501 12.17 8.77 -23.21
C LEU A 501 13.14 8.00 -24.09
N ASP A 502 14.00 7.18 -23.48
CA ASP A 502 14.93 6.30 -24.19
C ASP A 502 14.16 5.12 -24.80
N VAL A 503 13.89 5.19 -26.11
CA VAL A 503 13.05 4.19 -26.81
C VAL A 503 13.89 3.06 -27.38
N ASP A 504 15.15 3.29 -27.71
CA ASP A 504 16.02 2.27 -28.31
C ASP A 504 17.09 1.70 -27.38
N GLY A 505 17.07 2.10 -26.11
CA GLY A 505 17.87 1.52 -25.02
C GLY A 505 19.32 2.00 -25.01
N ASP A 506 19.62 3.15 -25.62
CA ASP A 506 20.97 3.69 -25.72
C ASP A 506 21.37 4.58 -24.52
N GLY A 507 20.46 4.75 -23.56
CA GLY A 507 20.59 5.58 -22.38
C GLY A 507 20.23 7.05 -22.61
N LYS A 508 19.68 7.40 -23.79
CA LYS A 508 19.36 8.78 -24.15
C LYS A 508 17.94 8.87 -24.72
N PRO A 509 17.21 9.94 -24.41
CA PRO A 509 15.82 10.05 -24.80
C PRO A 509 15.60 10.59 -26.21
N GLU A 510 14.54 10.10 -26.85
CA GLU A 510 14.00 10.59 -28.11
C GLU A 510 12.60 11.13 -27.94
N ILE A 511 12.19 12.02 -28.84
CA ILE A 511 10.77 12.36 -28.99
C ILE A 511 10.14 11.39 -29.97
N VAL A 512 9.06 10.73 -29.57
CA VAL A 512 8.23 9.95 -30.50
C VAL A 512 7.21 10.88 -31.16
N ALA A 513 7.21 10.91 -32.49
CA ALA A 513 6.40 11.84 -33.25
C ALA A 513 5.98 11.29 -34.60
N LEU A 514 4.88 11.84 -35.12
CA LEU A 514 4.50 11.71 -36.52
C LEU A 514 5.25 12.75 -37.35
N TRP A 515 5.92 12.31 -38.41
CA TRP A 515 6.56 13.19 -39.39
C TRP A 515 6.56 12.53 -40.77
N GLU A 516 6.25 13.31 -41.81
CA GLU A 516 6.17 12.81 -43.20
C GLU A 516 5.33 11.51 -43.33
N GLN A 517 4.18 11.49 -42.67
CA GLN A 517 3.25 10.34 -42.64
C GLN A 517 3.84 9.05 -42.03
N ARG A 518 4.90 9.14 -41.24
CA ARG A 518 5.49 8.02 -40.51
C ARG A 518 5.61 8.35 -39.04
N TRP A 519 5.40 7.37 -38.19
CA TRP A 519 5.83 7.46 -36.80
C TRP A 519 7.33 7.18 -36.74
N GLY A 520 8.02 7.87 -35.84
CA GLY A 520 9.46 7.76 -35.70
C GLY A 520 9.99 8.50 -34.48
N LEU A 521 11.31 8.42 -34.34
CA LEU A 521 12.06 9.01 -33.26
C LEU A 521 12.76 10.27 -33.76
N ILE A 522 12.54 11.40 -33.10
CA ILE A 522 13.33 12.61 -33.31
C ILE A 522 14.48 12.58 -32.30
N GLN A 523 15.70 12.42 -32.82
CA GLN A 523 16.90 12.11 -32.07
C GLN A 523 17.83 13.33 -31.99
N PRO A 524 18.23 13.76 -30.77
CA PRO A 524 19.27 14.76 -30.62
C PRO A 524 20.58 14.30 -31.25
N VAL A 525 21.34 15.24 -31.84
CA VAL A 525 22.69 14.95 -32.32
C VAL A 525 23.65 15.12 -31.14
N TRP A 526 23.72 14.12 -30.28
CA TRP A 526 24.45 14.19 -29.00
C TRP A 526 25.94 14.58 -29.10
N SER A 527 26.58 14.30 -30.23
CA SER A 527 27.98 14.68 -30.47
C SER A 527 28.17 16.13 -30.94
N ASP A 528 27.10 16.79 -31.40
CA ASP A 528 27.07 18.19 -31.79
C ASP A 528 25.67 18.77 -31.49
N PRO A 529 25.40 19.14 -30.22
CA PRO A 529 24.07 19.54 -29.72
C PRO A 529 23.43 20.73 -30.44
N GLN A 530 24.22 21.50 -31.19
CA GLN A 530 23.74 22.65 -31.96
C GLN A 530 23.15 22.25 -33.32
N GLN A 531 23.35 21.01 -33.77
CA GLN A 531 22.76 20.53 -35.01
C GLN A 531 21.26 20.28 -34.85
N PRO A 532 20.46 20.54 -35.90
CA PRO A 532 19.10 20.04 -35.98
C PRO A 532 19.03 18.54 -35.70
N TRP A 533 18.03 18.15 -34.91
CA TRP A 533 17.75 16.77 -34.55
C TRP A 533 17.32 15.98 -35.78
N ARG A 534 17.54 14.66 -35.75
CA ARG A 534 17.30 13.77 -36.88
C ARG A 534 16.06 12.94 -36.67
N PHE A 535 15.24 12.82 -37.70
CA PHE A 535 14.09 11.92 -37.68
C PHE A 535 14.47 10.53 -38.19
N ARG A 536 14.27 9.51 -37.36
CA ARG A 536 14.37 8.10 -37.72
C ARG A 536 12.98 7.49 -37.80
N PRO A 537 12.46 7.16 -39.00
CA PRO A 537 11.16 6.51 -39.11
C PRO A 537 11.22 5.10 -38.52
N ILE A 538 10.21 4.74 -37.72
CA ILE A 538 10.02 3.37 -37.20
C ILE A 538 8.89 2.64 -37.91
N THR A 539 7.97 3.37 -38.55
CA THR A 539 6.89 2.79 -39.36
C THR A 539 7.04 3.03 -40.87
N LEU A 540 6.35 2.21 -41.65
CA LEU A 540 6.02 2.51 -43.05
C LEU A 540 5.06 3.71 -43.13
N PRO A 541 4.96 4.42 -44.27
CA PRO A 541 4.02 5.52 -44.40
C PRO A 541 2.58 5.05 -44.17
N GLY A 542 1.82 5.81 -43.40
CA GLY A 542 0.41 5.57 -43.11
C GLY A 542 -0.46 6.81 -43.30
N ASP A 543 -1.75 6.66 -43.06
CA ASP A 543 -2.75 7.74 -43.21
C ASP A 543 -3.11 8.35 -41.84
N TRP A 544 -2.11 8.84 -41.11
CA TRP A 544 -2.31 9.51 -39.84
C TRP A 544 -2.49 11.02 -40.03
N GLN A 545 -3.37 11.61 -39.24
CA GLN A 545 -3.52 13.05 -39.17
C GLN A 545 -2.44 13.66 -38.28
N ARG A 546 -1.94 14.84 -38.64
CA ARG A 546 -0.92 15.55 -37.85
C ARG A 546 -1.31 15.81 -36.38
N PHE A 547 -2.60 15.90 -36.08
CA PHE A 547 -3.14 16.12 -34.73
C PHE A 547 -3.50 14.80 -34.03
N HIS A 548 -2.71 13.76 -34.29
CA HIS A 548 -2.97 12.43 -33.76
C HIS A 548 -2.97 12.45 -32.23
N HIS A 549 -3.91 11.74 -31.63
CA HIS A 549 -4.17 11.65 -30.19
C HIS A 549 -4.09 10.18 -29.79
N GLY A 550 -3.72 9.88 -28.54
CA GLY A 550 -3.41 8.51 -28.14
C GLY A 550 -2.02 8.14 -28.64
N THR A 551 -0.99 8.46 -27.85
CA THR A 551 0.38 8.04 -28.14
C THR A 551 1.05 7.63 -26.84
N GLY A 552 1.74 6.50 -26.87
CA GLY A 552 2.46 5.94 -25.74
C GLY A 552 3.59 5.03 -26.19
N ILE A 553 4.43 4.67 -25.22
CA ILE A 553 5.52 3.74 -25.37
C ILE A 553 5.51 2.78 -24.18
N GLY A 554 5.76 1.50 -24.43
CA GLY A 554 5.94 0.51 -23.37
C GLY A 554 6.10 -0.91 -23.93
N ASP A 555 6.61 -1.83 -23.12
CA ASP A 555 6.84 -3.22 -23.53
C ASP A 555 5.52 -3.99 -23.52
N VAL A 556 4.81 -4.02 -24.65
CA VAL A 556 3.48 -4.61 -24.75
C VAL A 556 3.57 -6.14 -24.81
N ASN A 557 4.56 -6.67 -25.53
CA ASN A 557 4.67 -8.12 -25.73
C ASN A 557 5.49 -8.85 -24.64
N GLY A 558 6.18 -8.11 -23.76
CA GLY A 558 7.00 -8.63 -22.67
C GLY A 558 8.37 -9.13 -23.13
N ASP A 559 8.91 -8.58 -24.21
CA ASP A 559 10.21 -8.99 -24.78
C ASP A 559 11.40 -8.13 -24.33
N GLY A 560 11.15 -7.18 -23.43
CA GLY A 560 12.14 -6.29 -22.84
C GLY A 560 12.48 -5.08 -23.72
N ARG A 561 11.77 -4.86 -24.83
CA ARG A 561 11.92 -3.69 -25.70
C ARG A 561 10.64 -2.86 -25.69
N PHE A 562 10.78 -1.58 -25.97
CA PHE A 562 9.65 -0.65 -25.94
C PHE A 562 8.91 -0.63 -27.27
N ASP A 563 7.60 -0.88 -27.21
CA ASP A 563 6.70 -0.86 -28.36
C ASP A 563 5.95 0.48 -28.44
N LEU A 564 5.47 0.81 -29.65
CA LEU A 564 4.72 2.04 -29.91
C LEU A 564 3.25 1.74 -29.75
N ILE A 565 2.56 2.53 -28.94
CA ILE A 565 1.13 2.40 -28.70
C ILE A 565 0.44 3.63 -29.30
N LEU A 566 -0.53 3.40 -30.18
CA LEU A 566 -1.39 4.43 -30.76
C LEU A 566 -2.86 4.10 -30.44
N ASN A 567 -3.77 5.03 -30.75
CA ASN A 567 -5.21 4.80 -30.59
C ASN A 567 -5.75 3.58 -31.38
N ASP A 568 -5.10 3.20 -32.48
CA ASP A 568 -5.53 2.20 -33.46
C ASP A 568 -4.65 0.94 -33.51
N GLY A 569 -3.69 0.81 -32.59
CA GLY A 569 -2.95 -0.44 -32.38
C GLY A 569 -1.65 -0.23 -31.63
N TRP A 570 -0.80 -1.25 -31.71
CA TRP A 570 0.57 -1.19 -31.21
C TRP A 570 1.56 -1.73 -32.24
N TRP A 571 2.81 -1.28 -32.18
CA TRP A 571 3.87 -1.64 -33.12
C TRP A 571 5.04 -2.23 -32.35
N SER A 572 5.34 -3.50 -32.61
CA SER A 572 6.39 -4.20 -31.88
C SER A 572 7.78 -3.82 -32.40
N GLN A 573 8.68 -3.42 -31.51
CA GLN A 573 10.06 -3.08 -31.85
C GLN A 573 10.86 -4.32 -32.28
N PRO A 574 11.45 -4.36 -33.48
CA PRO A 574 12.25 -5.49 -33.93
C PRO A 574 13.58 -5.57 -33.16
N ALA A 575 14.18 -6.76 -33.11
CA ALA A 575 15.51 -6.94 -32.54
C ALA A 575 16.61 -6.28 -33.38
N ASP A 576 16.44 -6.22 -34.71
CA ASP A 576 17.30 -5.46 -35.61
C ASP A 576 16.71 -4.06 -35.82
N SER A 577 17.40 -3.02 -35.35
CA SER A 577 16.96 -1.63 -35.43
C SER A 577 16.86 -1.07 -36.86
N ASN A 578 17.32 -1.82 -37.87
CA ASN A 578 17.15 -1.47 -39.28
C ASN A 578 15.81 -1.94 -39.87
N GLU A 579 15.07 -2.80 -39.18
CA GLU A 579 13.76 -3.26 -39.61
C GLU A 579 12.65 -2.29 -39.18
N ALA A 580 11.57 -2.23 -39.98
CA ALA A 580 10.38 -1.46 -39.61
C ALA A 580 9.62 -2.20 -38.50
N TRP A 581 8.99 -1.45 -37.61
CA TRP A 581 8.21 -2.02 -36.51
C TRP A 581 6.95 -2.70 -37.05
N THR A 582 6.58 -3.83 -36.45
CA THR A 582 5.48 -4.67 -36.93
C THR A 582 4.17 -4.23 -36.29
N ALA A 583 3.17 -3.90 -37.11
CA ALA A 583 1.87 -3.40 -36.66
C ALA A 583 0.95 -4.52 -36.15
N HIS A 584 0.26 -4.25 -35.05
CA HIS A 584 -0.75 -5.09 -34.41
C HIS A 584 -2.01 -4.26 -34.15
N PRO A 585 -3.01 -4.32 -35.05
CA PRO A 585 -4.20 -3.45 -34.97
C PRO A 585 -5.09 -3.77 -33.76
N VAL A 586 -5.39 -2.76 -32.95
CA VAL A 586 -6.28 -2.83 -31.77
C VAL A 586 -6.90 -1.46 -31.54
N VAL A 587 -8.21 -1.37 -31.30
CA VAL A 587 -8.87 -0.09 -31.03
C VAL A 587 -8.82 0.22 -29.53
N PHE A 588 -7.94 1.14 -29.13
CA PHE A 588 -7.82 1.60 -27.74
C PHE A 588 -8.59 2.88 -27.44
N SER A 589 -8.94 3.68 -28.45
CA SER A 589 -9.78 4.88 -28.29
C SER A 589 -10.61 5.18 -29.55
N GLU A 590 -11.63 6.03 -29.41
CA GLU A 590 -12.63 6.30 -30.47
C GLU A 590 -12.56 7.75 -30.97
N ASP A 591 -13.13 8.00 -32.18
CA ASP A 591 -13.32 9.33 -32.80
C ASP A 591 -12.05 10.18 -32.92
N LYS A 592 -11.76 10.99 -31.90
CA LYS A 592 -10.65 11.95 -31.85
C LYS A 592 -9.42 11.42 -31.10
N GLY A 593 -9.45 10.18 -30.61
CA GLY A 593 -8.33 9.53 -29.90
C GLY A 593 -8.21 9.90 -28.42
N GLY A 594 -7.31 9.21 -27.73
CA GLY A 594 -6.99 9.37 -26.30
C GLY A 594 -5.95 10.45 -25.99
N ALA A 595 -5.42 10.43 -24.77
CA ALA A 595 -4.30 11.27 -24.35
C ALA A 595 -3.02 10.42 -24.30
N GLN A 596 -2.14 10.61 -23.31
CA GLN A 596 -1.01 9.71 -23.09
C GLN A 596 -1.50 8.26 -22.93
N MET A 597 -0.73 7.30 -23.44
CA MET A 597 -1.00 5.87 -23.30
C MET A 597 0.15 5.21 -22.55
N PHE A 598 -0.17 4.27 -21.68
CA PHE A 598 0.82 3.59 -20.84
C PHE A 598 0.69 2.08 -20.96
N ALA A 599 1.83 1.37 -20.95
CA ALA A 599 1.87 -0.07 -20.73
C ALA A 599 2.17 -0.35 -19.25
N TYR A 600 1.30 -1.08 -18.55
CA TYR A 600 1.46 -1.41 -17.14
C TYR A 600 0.65 -2.65 -16.79
N ASP A 601 1.18 -3.53 -15.95
CA ASP A 601 0.45 -4.68 -15.41
C ASP A 601 -0.57 -4.18 -14.38
N VAL A 602 -1.83 -3.99 -14.78
CA VAL A 602 -2.85 -3.38 -13.92
C VAL A 602 -3.37 -4.40 -12.91
N ASN A 603 -3.63 -5.63 -13.36
CA ASN A 603 -4.26 -6.67 -12.56
C ASN A 603 -3.28 -7.55 -11.76
N GLY A 604 -1.97 -7.45 -12.03
CA GLY A 604 -0.93 -8.23 -11.36
C GLY A 604 -0.69 -9.62 -11.96
N ASP A 605 -1.14 -9.88 -13.19
CA ASP A 605 -0.98 -11.17 -13.86
C ASP A 605 0.37 -11.33 -14.59
N GLY A 606 1.20 -10.28 -14.59
CA GLY A 606 2.51 -10.24 -15.22
C GLY A 606 2.48 -9.95 -16.72
N LEU A 607 1.34 -9.56 -17.30
CA LEU A 607 1.21 -9.08 -18.67
C LEU A 607 1.05 -7.56 -18.69
N SER A 608 1.56 -6.92 -19.74
CA SER A 608 1.44 -5.47 -19.91
C SER A 608 0.07 -5.08 -20.47
N ASP A 609 -0.76 -4.45 -19.65
CA ASP A 609 -2.04 -3.87 -20.07
C ASP A 609 -1.83 -2.47 -20.66
N VAL A 610 -2.85 -1.92 -21.34
CA VAL A 610 -2.81 -0.55 -21.88
C VAL A 610 -3.78 0.35 -21.15
N ILE A 611 -3.34 1.51 -20.65
CA ILE A 611 -4.18 2.49 -19.95
C ILE A 611 -4.27 3.78 -20.78
N THR A 612 -5.47 4.33 -20.97
CA THR A 612 -5.66 5.60 -21.69
C THR A 612 -7.02 6.28 -21.42
N ALA A 613 -7.14 7.53 -21.87
CA ALA A 613 -8.41 8.19 -22.12
C ALA A 613 -9.04 7.68 -23.42
N LEU A 614 -10.35 7.45 -23.40
CA LEU A 614 -11.07 6.94 -24.58
C LEU A 614 -11.36 8.04 -25.61
N ASN A 615 -11.51 9.29 -25.16
CA ASN A 615 -11.68 10.45 -26.02
C ASN A 615 -11.23 11.73 -25.29
N ALA A 616 -10.09 12.29 -25.69
CA ALA A 616 -9.51 13.48 -25.05
C ALA A 616 -10.38 14.75 -25.18
N HIS A 617 -11.34 14.79 -26.10
CA HIS A 617 -12.31 15.88 -26.27
C HIS A 617 -13.74 15.51 -25.85
N GLY A 618 -13.92 14.26 -25.41
CA GLY A 618 -15.20 13.65 -25.09
C GLY A 618 -15.19 13.10 -23.67
N TRP A 619 -15.42 11.79 -23.51
CA TRP A 619 -15.54 11.12 -22.22
C TRP A 619 -14.70 9.86 -22.16
N GLY A 620 -14.48 9.40 -20.94
CA GLY A 620 -14.15 8.03 -20.65
C GLY A 620 -12.66 7.76 -20.39
N LEU A 621 -12.43 6.86 -19.44
CA LEU A 621 -11.13 6.30 -19.08
C LEU A 621 -11.26 4.79 -19.03
N ALA A 622 -10.26 4.08 -19.55
CA ALA A 622 -10.24 2.63 -19.54
C ALA A 622 -8.81 2.11 -19.46
N TRP A 623 -8.69 0.91 -18.93
CA TRP A 623 -7.55 0.05 -19.17
C TRP A 623 -7.97 -1.13 -20.05
N PHE A 624 -7.02 -1.73 -20.72
CA PHE A 624 -7.21 -2.79 -21.69
C PHE A 624 -6.34 -3.96 -21.26
N GLU A 625 -6.98 -4.96 -20.67
CA GLU A 625 -6.35 -6.17 -20.14
C GLU A 625 -5.76 -6.97 -21.28
N GLN A 626 -4.47 -7.26 -21.22
CA GLN A 626 -3.83 -8.16 -22.15
C GLN A 626 -4.27 -9.59 -21.89
N VAL A 627 -4.84 -10.24 -22.90
CA VAL A 627 -5.17 -11.66 -22.86
C VAL A 627 -4.32 -12.40 -23.86
N ARG A 628 -3.57 -13.40 -23.38
CA ARG A 628 -2.66 -14.22 -24.19
C ARG A 628 -3.20 -15.61 -24.43
N ASN A 629 -3.48 -15.94 -25.69
CA ASN A 629 -3.98 -17.26 -26.10
C ASN A 629 -3.01 -17.89 -27.11
N ASN A 630 -2.32 -18.97 -26.73
CA ASN A 630 -1.30 -19.64 -27.56
C ASN A 630 -0.24 -18.69 -28.14
N GLY A 631 0.11 -17.62 -27.40
CA GLY A 631 1.07 -16.59 -27.82
C GLY A 631 0.48 -15.45 -28.64
N GLU A 632 -0.79 -15.53 -29.04
CA GLU A 632 -1.51 -14.41 -29.65
C GLU A 632 -1.96 -13.42 -28.56
N ILE A 633 -1.68 -12.14 -28.79
CA ILE A 633 -2.02 -11.03 -27.89
C ILE A 633 -3.34 -10.42 -28.34
N SER A 634 -4.29 -10.31 -27.42
CA SER A 634 -5.58 -9.62 -27.59
C SER A 634 -5.86 -8.77 -26.36
N PHE A 635 -6.86 -7.89 -26.43
CA PHE A 635 -7.16 -6.96 -25.33
C PHE A 635 -8.64 -6.95 -24.96
N GLN A 636 -8.91 -6.96 -23.65
CA GLN A 636 -10.24 -6.80 -23.08
C GLN A 636 -10.38 -5.41 -22.42
N LYS A 637 -11.36 -4.62 -22.87
CA LYS A 637 -11.60 -3.26 -22.38
C LYS A 637 -12.29 -3.26 -21.01
N HIS A 638 -11.72 -2.53 -20.06
CA HIS A 638 -12.26 -2.30 -18.72
C HIS A 638 -12.41 -0.79 -18.45
N PRO A 639 -13.60 -0.21 -18.72
CA PRO A 639 -13.87 1.18 -18.43
C PRO A 639 -14.01 1.43 -16.92
N PHE A 640 -13.42 2.51 -16.44
CA PHE A 640 -13.50 2.95 -15.04
C PHE A 640 -13.92 4.42 -14.88
N MET A 641 -14.19 5.11 -15.99
CA MET A 641 -14.97 6.34 -16.03
C MET A 641 -15.73 6.36 -17.36
N GLY A 642 -17.00 6.77 -17.35
CA GLY A 642 -17.84 6.91 -18.54
C GLY A 642 -18.31 8.34 -18.75
N ASP A 643 -19.51 8.51 -19.30
CA ASP A 643 -20.19 9.79 -19.37
C ASP A 643 -21.10 10.02 -18.13
N ARG A 644 -22.00 11.01 -18.22
CA ARG A 644 -22.92 11.37 -17.13
C ARG A 644 -23.86 10.23 -16.71
N ASP A 645 -24.20 9.30 -17.61
CA ASP A 645 -25.07 8.18 -17.27
C ASP A 645 -24.34 7.12 -16.41
N ASP A 646 -23.01 7.05 -16.54
CA ASP A 646 -22.15 6.12 -15.79
C ASP A 646 -21.61 6.72 -14.47
N GLU A 647 -21.89 7.98 -14.15
CA GLU A 647 -21.34 8.67 -12.96
C GLU A 647 -21.66 7.91 -11.66
N THR A 648 -22.87 7.37 -11.53
CA THR A 648 -23.28 6.60 -10.35
C THR A 648 -22.55 5.26 -10.23
N LYS A 649 -22.09 4.69 -11.34
CA LYS A 649 -21.37 3.42 -11.39
C LYS A 649 -19.91 3.60 -11.00
N TYR A 650 -19.26 4.65 -11.50
CA TYR A 650 -17.83 4.89 -11.29
C TYR A 650 -17.52 5.90 -10.19
N GLY A 651 -18.54 6.58 -9.66
CA GLY A 651 -18.40 7.60 -8.61
C GLY A 651 -17.96 8.98 -9.14
N VAL A 652 -17.53 9.07 -10.39
CA VAL A 652 -17.11 10.32 -11.05
C VAL A 652 -17.39 10.25 -12.54
N CYS A 653 -17.65 11.40 -13.16
CA CYS A 653 -17.42 11.60 -14.58
C CYS A 653 -17.08 13.06 -14.89
N PHE A 654 -16.20 13.26 -15.88
CA PHE A 654 -15.92 14.56 -16.46
C PHE A 654 -15.50 14.40 -17.92
N SER A 655 -15.78 15.42 -18.72
CA SER A 655 -15.38 15.44 -20.12
C SER A 655 -13.96 15.98 -20.31
N GLN A 656 -13.40 15.73 -21.47
CA GLN A 656 -12.09 16.19 -21.92
C GLN A 656 -10.90 15.74 -21.02
N PRO A 657 -10.77 14.42 -20.69
CA PRO A 657 -9.58 13.88 -20.04
C PRO A 657 -8.36 13.96 -20.97
N HIS A 658 -7.66 15.10 -20.98
CA HIS A 658 -6.70 15.46 -22.05
C HIS A 658 -5.23 15.22 -21.68
N ALA A 659 -4.93 15.03 -20.39
CA ALA A 659 -3.57 14.71 -19.95
C ALA A 659 -3.62 13.69 -18.82
N LEU A 660 -2.69 12.74 -18.86
CA LEU A 660 -2.58 11.61 -17.94
C LEU A 660 -1.12 11.46 -17.48
N ALA A 661 -0.92 11.09 -16.22
CA ALA A 661 0.36 10.62 -15.69
C ALA A 661 0.13 9.41 -14.79
N LEU A 662 1.10 8.48 -14.78
CA LEU A 662 1.14 7.38 -13.82
C LEU A 662 2.21 7.63 -12.76
N CYS A 663 1.86 7.38 -11.50
CA CYS A 663 2.77 7.53 -10.36
C CYS A 663 2.21 6.81 -9.14
N ASP A 664 3.06 6.24 -8.29
CA ASP A 664 2.66 5.71 -6.98
C ASP A 664 2.46 6.88 -5.99
N LEU A 665 1.22 7.38 -5.89
CA LEU A 665 0.91 8.59 -5.14
C LEU A 665 0.75 8.34 -3.65
N ASP A 666 0.34 7.14 -3.28
CA ASP A 666 0.07 6.79 -1.90
C ASP A 666 1.09 5.85 -1.25
N GLY A 667 2.13 5.44 -1.99
CA GLY A 667 3.25 4.66 -1.50
C GLY A 667 2.94 3.18 -1.34
N ASP A 668 1.86 2.68 -1.95
CA ASP A 668 1.47 1.27 -1.88
C ASP A 668 2.17 0.37 -2.91
N GLY A 669 3.03 0.95 -3.76
CA GLY A 669 3.81 0.27 -4.77
C GLY A 669 3.07 0.05 -6.09
N LEU A 670 1.81 0.48 -6.20
CA LEU A 670 1.03 0.44 -7.44
C LEU A 670 1.10 1.79 -8.17
N GLN A 671 1.00 1.76 -9.50
CA GLN A 671 0.94 3.00 -10.27
C GLN A 671 -0.51 3.52 -10.30
N ASP A 672 -0.74 4.62 -9.59
CA ASP A 672 -1.99 5.38 -9.67
C ASP A 672 -2.00 6.30 -10.89
N MET A 673 -3.18 6.84 -11.22
CA MET A 673 -3.33 7.72 -12.37
C MET A 673 -3.79 9.12 -11.98
N VAL A 674 -3.04 10.14 -12.40
CA VAL A 674 -3.45 11.56 -12.34
C VAL A 674 -4.07 11.96 -13.66
N VAL A 675 -5.23 12.60 -13.61
CA VAL A 675 -5.97 13.04 -14.80
C VAL A 675 -6.84 14.24 -14.47
N GLY A 676 -7.13 15.08 -15.47
CA GLY A 676 -8.09 16.14 -15.29
C GLY A 676 -8.83 16.54 -16.55
N LYS A 677 -9.83 17.38 -16.36
CA LYS A 677 -10.56 18.03 -17.43
C LYS A 677 -9.74 19.18 -18.00
N ARG A 678 -9.57 19.18 -19.32
CA ARG A 678 -9.06 20.36 -20.03
C ARG A 678 -10.10 21.47 -20.08
N MET A 679 -9.67 22.69 -19.76
CA MET A 679 -10.46 23.89 -20.01
C MET A 679 -10.32 24.26 -21.48
N TRP A 680 -11.35 23.97 -22.28
CA TRP A 680 -11.42 24.27 -23.72
C TRP A 680 -10.27 23.64 -24.52
N ALA A 681 -10.40 22.43 -25.05
CA ALA A 681 -9.46 21.99 -26.09
C ALA A 681 -9.59 22.88 -27.35
N HIS A 682 -10.82 23.26 -27.66
CA HIS A 682 -11.20 24.23 -28.67
C HIS A 682 -12.04 25.36 -28.06
N PRO A 683 -12.09 26.55 -28.68
CA PRO A 683 -13.00 27.61 -28.27
C PRO A 683 -14.45 27.12 -28.18
N PRO A 684 -15.21 27.50 -27.13
CA PRO A 684 -16.63 27.17 -27.03
C PRO A 684 -17.41 27.58 -28.29
N PRO A 685 -18.45 26.82 -28.68
CA PRO A 685 -19.05 25.68 -27.97
C PRO A 685 -18.59 24.30 -28.50
N LYS A 686 -17.39 24.19 -29.09
CA LYS A 686 -17.00 23.03 -29.92
C LYS A 686 -16.85 21.70 -29.20
N ASP A 687 -16.39 21.71 -27.95
CA ASP A 687 -16.19 20.48 -27.17
C ASP A 687 -17.34 20.22 -26.21
N ILE A 688 -17.42 19.00 -25.69
CA ILE A 688 -18.44 18.60 -24.73
C ILE A 688 -18.21 19.31 -23.39
N GLU A 689 -19.29 19.82 -22.80
CA GLU A 689 -19.30 20.58 -21.54
C GLU A 689 -18.12 21.58 -21.42
N PRO A 690 -18.00 22.54 -22.36
CA PRO A 690 -16.81 23.38 -22.44
C PRO A 690 -16.67 24.28 -21.20
N ASN A 691 -17.77 24.53 -20.48
CA ASN A 691 -17.83 25.36 -19.29
C ASN A 691 -17.98 24.58 -17.97
N ALA A 692 -17.95 23.24 -18.00
CA ALA A 692 -17.89 22.46 -16.77
C ALA A 692 -16.56 22.72 -16.02
N PRO A 693 -16.53 22.56 -14.68
CA PRO A 693 -15.34 22.82 -13.89
C PRO A 693 -14.12 22.04 -14.42
N PRO A 694 -12.96 22.69 -14.61
CA PRO A 694 -11.73 22.01 -14.96
C PRO A 694 -11.19 21.28 -13.73
N VAL A 695 -11.69 20.08 -13.52
CA VAL A 695 -11.35 19.22 -12.39
C VAL A 695 -10.00 18.53 -12.57
N LEU A 696 -9.35 18.25 -11.45
CA LEU A 696 -8.19 17.39 -11.32
C LEU A 696 -8.52 16.27 -10.33
N TYR A 697 -8.22 15.04 -10.72
CA TYR A 697 -8.45 13.83 -9.94
C TYR A 697 -7.17 12.98 -9.95
N TRP A 698 -7.00 12.18 -8.91
CA TRP A 698 -6.20 10.97 -9.02
C TRP A 698 -7.12 9.75 -8.88
N PHE A 699 -6.74 8.65 -9.52
CA PHE A 699 -7.45 7.38 -9.47
C PHE A 699 -6.51 6.36 -8.86
N ARG A 700 -6.84 5.91 -7.65
CA ARG A 700 -6.08 4.92 -6.92
C ARG A 700 -6.25 3.54 -7.54
N LEU A 701 -5.17 2.88 -7.90
CA LEU A 701 -5.23 1.49 -8.34
C LEU A 701 -5.38 0.56 -7.13
N GLN A 702 -6.36 -0.33 -7.17
CA GLN A 702 -6.55 -1.37 -6.18
C GLN A 702 -6.65 -2.73 -6.88
N ARG A 703 -5.85 -3.69 -6.43
CA ARG A 703 -5.93 -5.08 -6.88
C ARG A 703 -6.72 -5.92 -5.89
N GLU A 704 -7.69 -6.66 -6.41
CA GLU A 704 -8.50 -7.61 -5.67
C GLU A 704 -7.86 -9.01 -5.75
N LYS A 705 -8.12 -9.86 -4.76
CA LYS A 705 -7.55 -11.22 -4.69
C LYS A 705 -7.95 -12.13 -5.85
N THR A 706 -8.99 -11.78 -6.60
CA THR A 706 -9.49 -12.53 -7.77
C THR A 706 -8.70 -12.26 -9.05
N GLY A 707 -7.72 -11.34 -9.02
CA GLY A 707 -7.07 -10.81 -10.22
C GLY A 707 -7.89 -9.71 -10.88
N GLU A 708 -8.92 -9.17 -10.22
CA GLU A 708 -9.61 -7.97 -10.69
C GLU A 708 -8.86 -6.71 -10.23
N ALA A 709 -8.86 -5.67 -11.05
CA ALA A 709 -8.30 -4.36 -10.71
C ALA A 709 -9.36 -3.27 -10.82
N LYS A 710 -9.31 -2.30 -9.91
CA LYS A 710 -10.21 -1.15 -9.85
C LYS A 710 -9.42 0.14 -9.71
N PHE A 711 -9.87 1.16 -10.43
CA PHE A 711 -9.41 2.53 -10.27
C PHE A 711 -10.45 3.32 -9.47
N VAL A 712 -10.10 3.72 -8.24
CA VAL A 712 -10.99 4.44 -7.32
C VAL A 712 -10.72 5.94 -7.42
N PRO A 713 -11.70 6.78 -7.79
CA PRO A 713 -11.47 8.21 -8.00
C PRO A 713 -11.38 9.00 -6.69
N HIS A 714 -10.43 9.92 -6.64
CA HIS A 714 -10.21 10.87 -5.56
C HIS A 714 -10.09 12.29 -6.12
N PHE A 715 -10.98 13.18 -5.67
CA PHE A 715 -11.02 14.58 -6.09
C PHE A 715 -9.83 15.35 -5.50
N ILE A 716 -9.15 16.15 -6.33
CA ILE A 716 -8.06 17.04 -5.90
C ILE A 716 -8.53 18.50 -5.91
N ASP A 717 -9.02 19.00 -7.05
CA ASP A 717 -9.36 20.43 -7.22
C ASP A 717 -10.27 20.64 -8.44
N ASP A 718 -11.07 21.71 -8.46
CA ASP A 718 -11.98 22.06 -9.57
C ASP A 718 -11.63 23.38 -10.29
N GLN A 719 -10.49 24.00 -9.92
CA GLN A 719 -10.02 25.27 -10.45
C GLN A 719 -8.64 25.19 -11.13
N SER A 720 -8.14 24.00 -11.41
CA SER A 720 -6.84 23.76 -12.04
C SER A 720 -7.03 23.10 -13.40
N GLY A 721 -7.55 21.87 -13.40
CA GLY A 721 -7.65 21.01 -14.58
C GLY A 721 -6.28 20.69 -15.13
N VAL A 722 -6.25 20.38 -16.43
CA VAL A 722 -5.01 20.06 -17.15
C VAL A 722 -4.93 20.78 -18.50
N GLY A 723 -3.72 20.85 -19.03
CA GLY A 723 -3.36 21.35 -20.35
C GLY A 723 -3.30 20.18 -21.31
N VAL A 724 -2.12 19.96 -21.92
CA VAL A 724 -1.79 18.69 -22.61
C VAL A 724 -0.79 17.85 -21.82
N GLN A 725 -0.22 18.40 -20.75
CA GLN A 725 0.75 17.73 -19.89
C GLN A 725 0.35 17.89 -18.42
N VAL A 726 0.46 16.80 -17.69
CA VAL A 726 0.45 16.71 -16.23
C VAL A 726 1.58 15.77 -15.87
N THR A 727 2.31 16.05 -14.80
CA THR A 727 3.43 15.21 -14.35
C THR A 727 3.40 15.06 -12.84
N SER A 728 4.07 14.03 -12.34
CA SER A 728 4.28 13.83 -10.89
C SER A 728 5.77 13.65 -10.60
N ALA A 729 6.27 14.30 -9.56
CA ALA A 729 7.66 14.21 -9.11
C ALA A 729 7.76 14.67 -7.66
N ASP A 730 8.72 14.12 -6.89
CA ASP A 730 9.06 14.64 -5.56
C ASP A 730 9.84 15.95 -5.71
N VAL A 731 9.14 17.08 -5.69
CA VAL A 731 9.78 18.41 -5.86
C VAL A 731 10.05 19.07 -4.52
N THR A 732 9.49 18.55 -3.44
CA THR A 732 9.77 19.03 -2.07
C THR A 732 10.96 18.32 -1.42
N GLY A 733 11.40 17.19 -1.97
CA GLY A 733 12.49 16.35 -1.44
C GLY A 733 12.08 15.53 -0.23
N ASP A 734 10.78 15.25 -0.06
CA ASP A 734 10.23 14.54 1.09
C ASP A 734 10.01 13.04 0.86
N GLY A 735 10.42 12.54 -0.31
CA GLY A 735 10.28 11.15 -0.73
C GLY A 735 8.91 10.81 -1.32
N ARG A 736 8.00 11.79 -1.46
CA ARG A 736 6.65 11.58 -2.00
C ARG A 736 6.47 12.37 -3.29
N PRO A 737 5.78 11.80 -4.28
CA PRO A 737 5.48 12.52 -5.50
C PRO A 737 4.40 13.59 -5.27
N ASP A 738 4.71 14.80 -5.74
CA ASP A 738 3.80 15.93 -5.87
C ASP A 738 3.21 15.96 -7.29
N ILE A 739 2.07 16.63 -7.47
CA ILE A 739 1.42 16.76 -8.78
C ILE A 739 1.66 18.15 -9.37
N LEU A 740 2.15 18.19 -10.61
CA LEU A 740 2.40 19.40 -11.39
C LEU A 740 1.41 19.48 -12.54
N THR A 741 0.63 20.56 -12.62
CA THR A 741 -0.31 20.77 -13.72
C THR A 741 -0.35 22.21 -14.19
N VAL A 742 -0.72 22.38 -15.45
CA VAL A 742 -0.93 23.68 -16.08
C VAL A 742 -2.25 23.67 -16.84
N SER A 743 -2.87 24.82 -16.99
CA SER A 743 -4.02 24.98 -17.85
C SER A 743 -4.19 26.44 -18.25
N LYS A 744 -5.27 26.75 -18.95
CA LYS A 744 -5.67 28.14 -19.20
C LYS A 744 -5.92 28.96 -17.94
N LYS A 745 -6.04 28.32 -16.77
CA LYS A 745 -6.17 28.99 -15.48
C LYS A 745 -4.82 29.33 -14.84
N GLY A 746 -3.70 28.82 -15.35
CA GLY A 746 -2.38 29.08 -14.80
C GLY A 746 -1.54 27.81 -14.62
N SER A 747 -0.56 27.89 -13.73
CA SER A 747 0.33 26.79 -13.36
C SER A 747 0.19 26.49 -11.87
N PHE A 748 0.11 25.22 -11.52
CA PHE A 748 -0.24 24.75 -10.19
C PHE A 748 0.68 23.62 -9.75
N LEU A 749 1.07 23.68 -8.48
CA LEU A 749 1.71 22.60 -7.74
C LEU A 749 0.71 22.10 -6.69
N PHE A 750 0.57 20.79 -6.56
CA PHE A 750 -0.20 20.14 -5.51
C PHE A 750 0.77 19.31 -4.68
N VAL A 751 1.17 19.87 -3.54
CA VAL A 751 2.12 19.23 -2.63
C VAL A 751 1.42 18.11 -1.89
N ASN A 752 1.97 16.91 -1.94
CA ASN A 752 1.45 15.74 -1.25
C ASN A 752 1.55 15.94 0.28
N GLN A 753 0.47 15.73 1.02
CA GLN A 753 0.39 15.95 2.47
C GLN A 753 0.22 14.64 3.26
N GLN A 754 0.69 13.49 2.76
CA GLN A 754 0.60 12.25 3.52
C GLN A 754 1.18 12.40 4.95
N PRO A 755 0.41 11.97 5.99
CA PRO A 755 0.80 12.08 7.39
C PRO A 755 1.82 11.05 7.88
#